data_AF-A0A2V9LRC7-F1
#
_entry.id   AF-A0A2V9LRC7-F1
#
_cell.length_a   1.000
_cell.length_b   1.000
_cell.length_c   1.000
_cell.angle_alpha   90.00
_cell.angle_beta   90.00
_cell.angle_gamma   90.00
#
_symmetry.space_group_name_H-M   'P 1'
#
loop_
_entity.id
_entity.type
_entity.pdbx_description
1 polymer ?
#
loop_
_entity_poly.entity_id
_entity_poly.type
_entity_poly.pdbx_seq_one_letter_code
_entity_poly.pdbx_strand_id
1 'polypeptide(L)'
;MGSIALDPSNPDTVYVGTGEDDFGGDNYYGAGILKSTDGGTTWTQIPGPFVGASGSDQFCGGAFIGALAVSPRNSQVILAGAAFFCAPRSGVYLTTNGGASWTKVLGGSPGTAVFFDPTTGNAYAALGNPFGGNTNNGVYISTNGGTSWTTDDGTSPNTLPAATSMGRIALAEFPGNPPTLYAGVAGGINTSSPGLLGVFKSTDGGAGWTKLSSVPPYCDPTTGHNQCWYDNVVAVNSKNSNMILVGGSGASFSGSSTVFQSLDGGTTWADITKGPDGAFVHPDMHAIAFASDGSKFYVGNDGGVWSTTNVGQASVTWTNLNNSLAITQFYPNLSTFPNNLSLAYGGTQDNGTQVYQGALAWQNAVTCGDGGQTAIDPTVTSTQIGTVYVGCAYIPPNTRNTFLLKIALTSPSGGGFASPAQSGINGSDPGMFIPPLAIDPSNPQTLYFGTNHVYQTTNGAEAWTAMPPTLAGKVSAIAVAPANPNAVYAGSDQGALIGTSNAGAGTGSTWSAINTGIPNRAITALAVDFANPNSAYVALSGFSGFGDTLGHVFKTSNGGTSWSDISGNLPNIPVNDIVVDPDIANTLYVATDIGVFTTADGGATWSVLGTGLPRTAILSLKLIRSSRTLRAASHGRSAWDFSVPGNLPVVELSPAQLNFGSVPLNTSASQTITLTNNGTSLLNITSISTLGINSSDFVQHNNCGASVAAGASCSINVVFTPSAAGTRSATLSVADNGPGSPQTAILTGAGVIPDFSLSSTPASATLTAGTTAVLKLSVAPVNGFNQTIALTCAGQPALSTCAVSPTSVTPNGTSATTATVTVVTTARTLTTPRGPFEIPPTPSRPREAPLGLPWLAALGATAFALFGRKRRLALLFVIAILLTWVACGGGGSSVPHSPGTPPGTYTLTLTGTSGALAHSITVSLTVN
;
A
#
# COMPACT_ATOMS: atom_id res chain seq x y z
N MET A 1 -27.16 -3.08 15.13
CA MET A 1 -28.36 -2.22 15.34
C MET A 1 -29.50 -3.02 14.77
N GLY A 2 -30.57 -3.28 15.53
CA GLY A 2 -31.52 -4.34 15.18
C GLY A 2 -32.83 -3.80 14.62
N SER A 3 -33.34 -2.69 15.16
CA SER A 3 -34.56 -2.07 14.66
C SER A 3 -34.66 -0.59 14.99
N ILE A 4 -35.51 0.10 14.23
CA ILE A 4 -35.86 1.51 14.46
C ILE A 4 -37.37 1.63 14.35
N ALA A 5 -38.00 2.32 15.31
CA ALA A 5 -39.41 2.67 15.26
C ALA A 5 -39.59 4.17 15.53
N LEU A 6 -40.38 4.82 14.67
CA LEU A 6 -40.84 6.19 14.88
C LEU A 6 -42.20 6.15 15.58
N ASP A 7 -42.44 7.07 16.51
CA ASP A 7 -43.79 7.30 17.02
C ASP A 7 -44.64 7.94 15.91
N PRO A 8 -45.71 7.28 15.46
CA PRO A 8 -46.54 7.77 14.34
C PRO A 8 -47.29 9.07 14.66
N SER A 9 -47.44 9.43 15.93
CA SER A 9 -48.07 10.67 16.36
C SER A 9 -47.07 11.81 16.63
N ASN A 10 -45.79 11.47 16.83
CA ASN A 10 -44.72 12.43 17.06
C ASN A 10 -43.38 11.89 16.51
N PRO A 11 -43.05 12.17 15.24
CA PRO A 11 -41.88 11.58 14.59
C PRO A 11 -40.53 12.00 15.19
N ASP A 12 -40.49 13.05 16.04
CA ASP A 12 -39.29 13.40 16.81
C ASP A 12 -39.00 12.39 17.93
N THR A 13 -39.99 11.57 18.30
CA THR A 13 -39.79 10.44 19.21
C THR A 13 -39.37 9.20 18.44
N VAL A 14 -38.14 8.77 18.66
CA VAL A 14 -37.51 7.64 17.97
C VAL A 14 -37.08 6.60 18.98
N TYR A 15 -37.37 5.33 18.71
CA TYR A 15 -36.89 4.18 19.46
C TYR A 15 -35.93 3.36 18.61
N VAL A 16 -34.83 2.94 19.20
CA VAL A 16 -33.80 2.14 18.55
C VAL A 16 -33.58 0.88 19.37
N GLY A 17 -33.80 -0.27 18.74
CA GLY A 17 -33.41 -1.58 19.24
C GLY A 17 -31.95 -1.84 18.90
N THR A 18 -31.14 -2.17 19.90
CA THR A 18 -29.71 -2.47 19.71
C THR A 18 -29.46 -3.99 19.69
N GLY A 19 -28.26 -4.39 19.26
CA GLY A 19 -27.95 -5.78 18.87
C GLY A 19 -28.34 -6.05 17.42
N GLU A 20 -27.96 -7.19 16.86
CA GLU A 20 -28.32 -7.64 15.51
C GLU A 20 -29.11 -8.94 15.61
N ASP A 21 -30.29 -9.00 15.01
CA ASP A 21 -31.30 -10.04 15.24
C ASP A 21 -31.20 -11.25 14.31
N ASP A 22 -30.19 -11.28 13.45
CA ASP A 22 -30.02 -12.32 12.43
C ASP A 22 -29.34 -13.61 12.97
N PHE A 23 -29.00 -13.65 14.27
CA PHE A 23 -28.37 -14.80 14.95
C PHE A 23 -27.03 -15.26 14.34
N GLY A 24 -26.30 -14.33 13.70
CA GLY A 24 -24.94 -14.58 13.24
C GLY A 24 -24.00 -14.90 14.42
N GLY A 25 -22.96 -15.69 14.14
CA GLY A 25 -22.01 -16.14 15.16
C GLY A 25 -21.11 -15.02 15.70
N ASP A 26 -21.04 -13.91 14.98
CA ASP A 26 -20.25 -12.71 15.22
C ASP A 26 -21.10 -11.51 15.68
N ASN A 27 -22.40 -11.72 15.95
CA ASN A 27 -23.31 -10.66 16.36
C ASN A 27 -22.94 -10.12 17.75
N TYR A 28 -22.81 -8.80 17.85
CA TYR A 28 -22.60 -8.12 19.12
C TYR A 28 -23.92 -7.98 19.89
N TYR A 29 -23.85 -8.25 21.19
CA TYR A 29 -24.98 -8.07 22.10
C TYR A 29 -25.50 -6.63 22.10
N GLY A 30 -26.82 -6.48 22.13
CA GLY A 30 -27.45 -5.17 22.30
C GLY A 30 -27.35 -4.62 23.72
N ALA A 31 -27.40 -3.30 23.81
CA ALA A 31 -27.66 -2.55 25.03
C ALA A 31 -29.17 -2.29 25.26
N GLY A 32 -30.06 -3.12 24.73
CA GLY A 32 -31.51 -2.93 24.84
C GLY A 32 -32.05 -1.83 23.92
N ILE A 33 -32.91 -0.96 24.45
CA ILE A 33 -33.62 0.06 23.66
C ILE A 33 -33.13 1.46 24.03
N LEU A 34 -32.76 2.24 23.01
CA LEU A 34 -32.49 3.68 23.13
C LEU A 34 -33.72 4.47 22.68
N LYS A 35 -33.99 5.58 23.35
CA LYS A 35 -35.07 6.53 23.02
C LYS A 35 -34.49 7.91 22.80
N SER A 36 -34.94 8.56 21.74
CA SER A 36 -34.78 9.99 21.49
C SER A 36 -36.16 10.65 21.47
N THR A 37 -36.22 11.92 21.85
CA THR A 37 -37.42 12.77 21.75
C THR A 37 -37.13 14.05 20.95
N ASP A 38 -36.01 14.07 20.22
CA ASP A 38 -35.47 15.22 19.48
C ASP A 38 -34.95 14.80 18.09
N GLY A 39 -35.61 13.81 17.47
CA GLY A 39 -35.30 13.35 16.12
C GLY A 39 -33.98 12.58 16.01
N GLY A 40 -33.44 12.08 17.11
CA GLY A 40 -32.19 11.32 17.17
C GLY A 40 -30.95 12.14 17.50
N THR A 41 -31.11 13.39 17.93
CA THR A 41 -29.98 14.26 18.35
C THR A 41 -29.38 13.79 19.66
N THR A 42 -30.22 13.45 20.64
CA THR A 42 -29.82 12.88 21.93
C THR A 42 -30.56 11.58 22.22
N TRP A 43 -29.91 10.69 22.95
CA TRP A 43 -30.40 9.33 23.22
C TRP A 43 -30.31 9.01 24.71
N THR A 44 -31.36 8.38 25.22
CA THR A 44 -31.40 7.80 26.56
C THR A 44 -31.70 6.31 26.45
N GLN A 45 -30.88 5.49 27.08
CA GLN A 45 -31.19 4.07 27.24
C GLN A 45 -32.37 3.92 28.22
N ILE A 46 -33.48 3.34 27.76
CA ILE A 46 -34.66 3.15 28.61
C ILE A 46 -34.57 1.81 29.37
N PRO A 47 -35.11 1.74 30.60
CA PRO A 47 -35.01 0.52 31.43
C PRO A 47 -35.76 -0.65 30.80
N GLY A 48 -35.26 -1.87 31.01
CA GLY A 48 -35.93 -3.09 30.56
C GLY A 48 -35.10 -4.36 30.79
N PRO A 49 -35.68 -5.54 30.59
CA PRO A 49 -35.02 -6.83 30.80
C PRO A 49 -34.05 -7.20 29.66
N PHE A 50 -33.54 -6.21 28.93
CA PHE A 50 -32.80 -6.38 27.68
C PHE A 50 -31.27 -6.32 27.86
N VAL A 51 -30.78 -6.00 29.04
CA VAL A 51 -29.34 -5.77 29.29
C VAL A 51 -28.88 -6.59 30.49
N GLY A 52 -27.63 -7.05 30.43
CA GLY A 52 -26.94 -7.70 31.54
C GLY A 52 -27.17 -9.21 31.66
N ALA A 53 -26.20 -9.85 32.32
CA ALA A 53 -26.30 -11.25 32.73
C ALA A 53 -27.40 -11.41 33.78
N SER A 54 -28.26 -12.41 33.60
CA SER A 54 -29.32 -12.75 34.56
C SER A 54 -28.98 -14.06 35.26
N GLY A 55 -28.81 -14.04 36.57
CA GLY A 55 -28.58 -15.26 37.37
C GLY A 55 -27.20 -15.88 37.15
N SER A 56 -27.13 -17.21 37.03
CA SER A 56 -25.89 -17.98 36.90
C SER A 56 -25.33 -18.08 35.47
N ASP A 57 -26.07 -17.64 34.45
CA ASP A 57 -25.61 -17.69 33.05
C ASP A 57 -24.81 -16.43 32.71
N GLN A 58 -23.52 -16.47 33.06
CA GLN A 58 -22.55 -15.41 32.77
C GLN A 58 -22.38 -15.15 31.26
N PHE A 59 -22.84 -16.07 30.41
CA PHE A 59 -22.77 -16.00 28.95
C PHE A 59 -24.05 -15.42 28.29
N CYS A 60 -25.10 -15.14 29.07
CA CYS A 60 -26.27 -14.43 28.57
C CYS A 60 -25.97 -12.94 28.47
N GLY A 61 -25.49 -12.48 27.31
CA GLY A 61 -25.37 -11.06 27.01
C GLY A 61 -26.73 -10.35 26.88
N GLY A 62 -26.69 -9.12 26.38
CA GLY A 62 -27.91 -8.34 26.13
C GLY A 62 -28.75 -8.88 24.97
N ALA A 63 -29.99 -8.40 24.86
CA ALA A 63 -30.93 -8.81 23.83
C ALA A 63 -30.51 -8.30 22.44
N PHE A 64 -30.89 -9.03 21.41
CA PHE A 64 -30.99 -8.53 20.05
C PHE A 64 -32.43 -8.07 19.81
N ILE A 65 -32.65 -6.76 19.71
CA ILE A 65 -33.98 -6.17 19.51
C ILE A 65 -34.20 -5.90 18.02
N GLY A 66 -34.66 -6.94 17.31
CA GLY A 66 -34.85 -6.96 15.85
C GLY A 66 -36.15 -6.35 15.35
N ALA A 67 -37.12 -6.12 16.23
CA ALA A 67 -38.39 -5.52 15.84
C ALA A 67 -38.94 -4.61 16.93
N LEU A 68 -39.38 -3.41 16.54
CA LEU A 68 -40.04 -2.43 17.40
C LEU A 68 -41.26 -1.87 16.69
N ALA A 69 -42.34 -1.66 17.43
CA ALA A 69 -43.53 -1.01 16.91
C ALA A 69 -44.19 -0.13 17.97
N VAL A 70 -44.47 1.13 17.63
CA VAL A 70 -45.24 2.07 18.46
C VAL A 70 -46.69 2.04 18.00
N SER A 71 -47.63 1.93 18.93
CA SER A 71 -49.05 1.89 18.56
C SER A 71 -49.52 3.22 17.96
N PRO A 72 -50.18 3.22 16.79
CA PRO A 72 -50.73 4.43 16.19
C PRO A 72 -51.91 5.03 16.97
N ARG A 73 -52.45 4.29 17.94
CA ARG A 73 -53.56 4.76 18.79
C ARG A 73 -53.10 5.29 20.14
N ASN A 74 -51.87 4.98 20.56
CA ASN A 74 -51.33 5.41 21.85
C ASN A 74 -49.79 5.26 21.87
N SER A 75 -49.07 6.38 21.85
CA SER A 75 -47.61 6.47 21.94
C SER A 75 -46.97 5.79 23.16
N GLN A 76 -47.76 5.51 24.20
CA GLN A 76 -47.27 4.83 25.40
C GLN A 76 -47.23 3.30 25.22
N VAL A 77 -47.88 2.77 24.19
CA VAL A 77 -47.98 1.34 23.89
C VAL A 77 -46.95 0.98 22.83
N ILE A 78 -45.96 0.18 23.22
CA ILE A 78 -44.84 -0.20 22.34
C ILE A 78 -44.58 -1.70 22.48
N LEU A 79 -44.37 -2.37 21.34
CA LEU A 79 -43.95 -3.77 21.27
C LEU A 79 -42.47 -3.85 20.89
N ALA A 80 -41.78 -4.82 21.50
CA ALA A 80 -40.40 -5.17 21.18
C ALA A 80 -40.28 -6.69 20.94
N GLY A 81 -39.90 -7.09 19.74
CA GLY A 81 -39.43 -8.44 19.43
C GLY A 81 -37.98 -8.58 19.88
N ALA A 82 -37.72 -9.50 20.80
CA ALA A 82 -36.42 -9.69 21.42
C ALA A 82 -35.93 -11.12 21.26
N ALA A 83 -34.67 -11.25 20.85
CA ALA A 83 -33.92 -12.48 20.83
C ALA A 83 -32.81 -12.45 21.89
N PHE A 84 -32.54 -13.61 22.48
CA PHE A 84 -31.39 -13.87 23.33
C PHE A 84 -30.81 -15.21 22.89
N PHE A 85 -29.48 -15.35 22.88
CA PHE A 85 -28.84 -16.64 22.59
C PHE A 85 -29.20 -17.72 23.61
N CYS A 86 -29.56 -17.30 24.83
CA CYS A 86 -29.98 -18.19 25.90
C CYS A 86 -31.50 -18.12 26.13
N ALA A 87 -32.12 -19.29 26.08
CA ALA A 87 -33.52 -19.47 26.46
C ALA A 87 -33.69 -19.30 27.99
N PRO A 88 -34.88 -18.92 28.50
CA PRO A 88 -36.15 -18.70 27.80
C PRO A 88 -36.54 -17.20 27.67
N ARG A 89 -35.57 -16.29 27.59
CA ARG A 89 -35.81 -14.84 27.63
C ARG A 89 -36.39 -14.28 26.31
N SER A 90 -36.19 -14.95 25.19
CA SER A 90 -36.68 -14.52 23.88
C SER A 90 -38.21 -14.49 23.79
N GLY A 91 -38.74 -13.56 22.98
CA GLY A 91 -40.18 -13.37 22.79
C GLY A 91 -40.56 -11.93 22.46
N VAL A 92 -41.83 -11.58 22.67
CA VAL A 92 -42.36 -10.22 22.51
C VAL A 92 -42.61 -9.59 23.87
N TYR A 93 -42.12 -8.36 24.03
CA TYR A 93 -42.28 -7.53 25.21
C TYR A 93 -43.19 -6.35 24.90
N LEU A 94 -44.03 -5.99 25.87
CA LEU A 94 -44.95 -4.87 25.81
C LEU A 94 -44.61 -3.86 26.90
N THR A 95 -44.66 -2.58 26.56
CA THR A 95 -44.80 -1.47 27.50
C THR A 95 -46.11 -0.73 27.21
N THR A 96 -46.76 -0.23 28.25
CA THR A 96 -47.95 0.63 28.17
C THR A 96 -47.72 2.01 28.80
N ASN A 97 -46.46 2.30 29.16
CA ASN A 97 -46.02 3.53 29.81
C ASN A 97 -44.77 4.12 29.14
N GLY A 98 -44.69 3.99 27.81
CA GLY A 98 -43.68 4.66 27.00
C GLY A 98 -42.25 4.19 27.25
N GLY A 99 -42.08 2.95 27.74
CA GLY A 99 -40.79 2.31 27.97
C GLY A 99 -40.27 2.39 29.41
N ALA A 100 -41.05 2.89 30.37
CA ALA A 100 -40.63 2.93 31.78
C ALA A 100 -40.59 1.53 32.43
N SER A 101 -41.43 0.60 31.96
CA SER A 101 -41.40 -0.81 32.35
C SER A 101 -41.88 -1.72 31.21
N TRP A 102 -41.40 -2.96 31.19
CA TRP A 102 -41.71 -3.94 30.14
C TRP A 102 -42.18 -5.27 30.73
N THR A 103 -43.14 -5.90 30.04
CA THR A 103 -43.68 -7.22 30.37
C THR A 103 -43.53 -8.14 29.17
N LYS A 104 -43.00 -9.37 29.36
CA LYS A 104 -43.03 -10.39 28.29
C LYS A 104 -44.47 -10.89 28.12
N VAL A 105 -45.05 -10.68 26.95
CA VAL A 105 -46.48 -10.97 26.65
C VAL A 105 -46.66 -12.15 25.71
N LEU A 106 -45.61 -12.54 24.98
CA LEU A 106 -45.55 -13.71 24.12
C LEU A 106 -44.11 -14.26 24.17
N GLY A 107 -43.93 -15.57 24.19
CA GLY A 107 -42.59 -16.15 24.36
C GLY A 107 -42.50 -17.62 23.96
N GLY A 108 -41.38 -18.25 24.30
CA GLY A 108 -41.07 -19.63 23.91
C GLY A 108 -40.21 -19.72 22.64
N SER A 109 -40.06 -18.62 21.91
CA SER A 109 -39.20 -18.49 20.73
C SER A 109 -38.85 -16.99 20.51
N PRO A 110 -37.81 -16.63 19.75
CA PRO A 110 -37.50 -15.24 19.45
C PRO A 110 -38.59 -14.52 18.66
N GLY A 111 -38.86 -13.27 19.03
CA GLY A 111 -39.78 -12.40 18.28
C GLY A 111 -39.05 -11.76 17.11
N THR A 112 -39.37 -12.19 15.87
CA THR A 112 -38.68 -11.76 14.64
C THR A 112 -39.42 -10.65 13.89
N ALA A 113 -40.69 -10.40 14.21
CA ALA A 113 -41.45 -9.26 13.70
C ALA A 113 -42.51 -8.84 14.70
N VAL A 114 -42.78 -7.52 14.80
CA VAL A 114 -43.93 -6.95 15.50
C VAL A 114 -44.43 -5.72 14.75
N PHE A 115 -45.75 -5.53 14.65
CA PHE A 115 -46.36 -4.28 14.17
C PHE A 115 -47.79 -4.12 14.69
N PHE A 116 -48.32 -2.91 14.56
CA PHE A 116 -49.74 -2.61 14.78
C PHE A 116 -50.37 -2.22 13.44
N ASP A 117 -51.46 -2.88 13.07
CA ASP A 117 -52.24 -2.44 11.91
C ASP A 117 -52.84 -1.06 12.22
N PRO A 118 -52.52 -0.01 11.45
CA PRO A 118 -53.05 1.32 11.70
C PRO A 118 -54.57 1.41 11.48
N THR A 119 -55.18 0.47 10.75
CA THR A 119 -56.62 0.49 10.45
C THR A 119 -57.44 -0.09 11.59
N THR A 120 -57.20 -1.36 11.94
CA THR A 120 -57.95 -2.12 12.96
C THR A 120 -57.40 -1.92 14.36
N GLY A 121 -56.12 -1.55 14.49
CA GLY A 121 -55.39 -1.45 15.77
C GLY A 121 -55.02 -2.80 16.38
N ASN A 122 -55.24 -3.89 15.66
CA ASN A 122 -54.72 -5.20 16.04
C ASN A 122 -53.19 -5.16 15.99
N ALA A 123 -52.55 -5.91 16.88
CA ALA A 123 -51.12 -6.14 16.84
C ALA A 123 -50.82 -7.51 16.25
N TYR A 124 -49.75 -7.59 15.48
CA TYR A 124 -49.25 -8.82 14.88
C TYR A 124 -47.82 -9.06 15.34
N ALA A 125 -47.46 -10.33 15.49
CA ALA A 125 -46.11 -10.76 15.82
C ALA A 125 -45.74 -12.04 15.09
N ALA A 126 -44.45 -12.21 14.82
CA ALA A 126 -43.90 -13.49 14.39
C ALA A 126 -42.92 -14.00 15.45
N LEU A 127 -43.04 -15.29 15.78
CA LEU A 127 -42.07 -16.03 16.56
C LEU A 127 -41.31 -16.97 15.64
N GLY A 128 -39.97 -16.87 15.61
CA GLY A 128 -39.14 -17.64 14.69
C GLY A 128 -37.79 -18.01 15.27
N ASN A 129 -37.62 -19.26 15.69
CA ASN A 129 -36.32 -19.82 16.07
C ASN A 129 -35.57 -20.28 14.82
N PRO A 130 -34.42 -19.67 14.43
CA PRO A 130 -33.69 -20.05 13.22
C PRO A 130 -33.28 -21.53 13.19
N PHE A 131 -33.09 -22.16 14.35
CA PHE A 131 -32.70 -23.58 14.43
C PHE A 131 -33.87 -24.56 14.18
N GLY A 132 -35.11 -24.09 14.14
CA GLY A 132 -36.31 -24.93 14.00
C GLY A 132 -36.67 -25.73 15.25
N GLY A 133 -37.52 -26.76 15.06
CA GLY A 133 -37.90 -27.73 16.09
C GLY A 133 -38.75 -27.17 17.24
N ASN A 134 -39.22 -25.92 17.13
CA ASN A 134 -39.94 -25.23 18.21
C ASN A 134 -41.43 -25.14 17.89
N THR A 135 -42.27 -25.62 18.81
CA THR A 135 -43.74 -25.62 18.66
C THR A 135 -44.36 -24.22 18.78
N ASN A 136 -43.60 -23.22 19.22
CA ASN A 136 -44.08 -21.83 19.33
C ASN A 136 -43.76 -20.99 18.09
N ASN A 137 -43.03 -21.52 17.09
CA ASN A 137 -42.81 -20.78 15.86
C ASN A 137 -44.14 -20.58 15.10
N GLY A 138 -44.38 -19.37 14.59
CA GLY A 138 -45.62 -19.03 13.90
C GLY A 138 -45.93 -17.53 13.92
N VAL A 139 -47.05 -17.17 13.29
CA VAL A 139 -47.63 -15.83 13.30
C VAL A 139 -48.72 -15.76 14.36
N TYR A 140 -48.80 -14.61 15.05
CA TYR A 140 -49.72 -14.38 16.16
C TYR A 140 -50.42 -13.03 15.99
N ILE A 141 -51.67 -12.99 16.44
CA ILE A 141 -52.50 -11.78 16.48
C ILE A 141 -52.92 -11.45 17.91
N SER A 142 -53.02 -10.16 18.20
CA SER A 142 -53.61 -9.61 19.41
C SER A 142 -54.63 -8.53 19.05
N THR A 143 -55.86 -8.71 19.52
CA THR A 143 -56.97 -7.76 19.31
C THR A 143 -57.17 -6.81 20.49
N ASN A 144 -56.28 -6.85 21.48
CA ASN A 144 -56.37 -6.08 22.73
C ASN A 144 -55.07 -5.32 23.06
N GLY A 145 -54.46 -4.72 22.03
CA GLY A 145 -53.30 -3.85 22.18
C GLY A 145 -52.00 -4.57 22.57
N GLY A 146 -51.87 -5.86 22.24
CA GLY A 146 -50.68 -6.67 22.50
C GLY A 146 -50.64 -7.34 23.87
N THR A 147 -51.72 -7.26 24.67
CA THR A 147 -51.73 -7.80 26.04
C THR A 147 -51.92 -9.31 26.10
N SER A 148 -52.63 -9.90 25.15
CA SER A 148 -52.70 -11.36 24.94
C SER A 148 -52.69 -11.72 23.46
N TRP A 149 -52.21 -12.92 23.14
CA TRP A 149 -51.93 -13.36 21.78
C TRP A 149 -52.57 -14.72 21.48
N THR A 150 -53.03 -14.88 20.25
CA THR A 150 -53.51 -16.16 19.68
C THR A 150 -52.74 -16.47 18.41
N THR A 151 -52.50 -17.76 18.16
CA THR A 151 -51.90 -18.22 16.89
C THR A 151 -52.78 -17.83 15.72
N ASP A 152 -52.16 -17.40 14.63
CA ASP A 152 -52.79 -16.87 13.42
C ASP A 152 -52.16 -17.49 12.17
N ASP A 153 -51.86 -18.79 12.24
CA ASP A 153 -51.21 -19.58 11.19
C ASP A 153 -52.20 -20.10 10.12
N GLY A 154 -53.48 -19.72 10.22
CA GLY A 154 -54.55 -20.17 9.36
C GLY A 154 -55.14 -21.54 9.73
N THR A 155 -56.05 -22.02 8.88
CA THR A 155 -56.69 -23.35 9.05
C THR A 155 -56.66 -24.12 7.74
N SER A 156 -56.55 -25.45 7.81
CA SER A 156 -56.47 -26.33 6.64
C SER A 156 -57.63 -26.06 5.65
N PRO A 157 -57.36 -25.93 4.33
CA PRO A 157 -56.07 -26.18 3.66
C PRO A 157 -55.12 -24.97 3.58
N ASN A 158 -55.54 -23.79 4.05
CA ASN A 158 -54.83 -22.53 3.92
C ASN A 158 -54.07 -22.20 5.21
N THR A 159 -53.01 -22.95 5.47
CA THR A 159 -52.19 -22.86 6.68
C THR A 159 -50.74 -22.56 6.33
N LEU A 160 -50.05 -21.87 7.24
CA LEU A 160 -48.59 -21.85 7.26
C LEU A 160 -48.04 -23.28 7.54
N PRO A 161 -46.74 -23.53 7.27
CA PRO A 161 -46.10 -24.81 7.59
C PRO A 161 -46.21 -25.16 9.08
N ALA A 162 -46.01 -26.43 9.43
CA ALA A 162 -46.02 -26.86 10.82
C ALA A 162 -44.96 -26.10 11.64
N ALA A 163 -45.32 -25.62 12.83
CA ALA A 163 -44.44 -24.85 13.72
C ALA A 163 -43.03 -25.44 13.89
N THR A 164 -42.93 -26.76 14.08
CA THR A 164 -41.64 -27.45 14.27
C THR A 164 -40.74 -27.43 13.03
N SER A 165 -41.28 -27.17 11.84
CA SER A 165 -40.50 -27.03 10.60
C SER A 165 -40.04 -25.61 10.33
N MET A 166 -40.79 -24.61 10.83
CA MET A 166 -40.49 -23.20 10.60
C MET A 166 -39.24 -22.76 11.34
N GLY A 167 -38.49 -21.86 10.72
CA GLY A 167 -37.33 -21.15 11.23
C GLY A 167 -37.65 -19.68 11.49
N ARG A 168 -36.80 -18.76 11.01
CA ARG A 168 -37.07 -17.32 10.98
C ARG A 168 -38.30 -17.01 10.11
N ILE A 169 -39.13 -16.06 10.56
CA ILE A 169 -40.31 -15.58 9.83
C ILE A 169 -40.21 -14.07 9.65
N ALA A 170 -40.24 -13.63 8.40
CA ALA A 170 -40.36 -12.21 8.02
C ALA A 170 -41.83 -11.90 7.70
N LEU A 171 -42.34 -10.77 8.17
CA LEU A 171 -43.75 -10.42 8.07
C LEU A 171 -43.91 -9.00 7.53
N ALA A 172 -44.80 -8.81 6.55
CA ALA A 172 -45.12 -7.52 5.97
C ALA A 172 -46.64 -7.32 5.86
N GLU A 173 -47.09 -6.08 6.01
CA GLU A 173 -48.49 -5.72 5.99
C GLU A 173 -48.78 -4.63 4.96
N PHE A 174 -49.87 -4.82 4.22
CA PHE A 174 -50.61 -3.73 3.59
C PHE A 174 -51.88 -3.43 4.43
N PRO A 175 -51.98 -2.24 5.04
CA PRO A 175 -53.10 -1.90 5.92
C PRO A 175 -54.46 -1.98 5.23
N GLY A 176 -55.45 -2.55 5.90
CA GLY A 176 -56.81 -2.74 5.40
C GLY A 176 -57.76 -3.24 6.48
N ASN A 177 -59.01 -3.53 6.11
CA ASN A 177 -59.96 -4.16 7.02
C ASN A 177 -60.79 -5.23 6.27
N PRO A 178 -60.36 -6.50 6.27
CA PRO A 178 -59.13 -7.03 6.91
C PRO A 178 -57.83 -6.59 6.21
N PRO A 179 -56.68 -6.57 6.90
CA PRO A 179 -55.39 -6.27 6.28
C PRO A 179 -54.92 -7.42 5.37
N THR A 180 -54.05 -7.09 4.40
CA THR A 180 -53.35 -8.09 3.58
C THR A 180 -51.96 -8.30 4.16
N LEU A 181 -51.63 -9.55 4.48
CA LEU A 181 -50.36 -9.93 5.09
C LEU A 181 -49.52 -10.80 4.15
N TYR A 182 -48.21 -10.65 4.24
CA TYR A 182 -47.23 -11.47 3.55
C TYR A 182 -46.23 -12.02 4.55
N ALA A 183 -45.93 -13.33 4.47
CA ALA A 183 -44.98 -14.00 5.34
C ALA A 183 -43.93 -14.75 4.51
N GLY A 184 -42.66 -14.39 4.68
CA GLY A 184 -41.53 -15.18 4.18
C GLY A 184 -41.11 -16.15 5.29
N VAL A 185 -41.30 -17.45 5.07
CA VAL A 185 -41.06 -18.47 6.10
C VAL A 185 -39.84 -19.30 5.73
N ALA A 186 -38.76 -19.12 6.50
CA ALA A 186 -37.59 -20.00 6.42
C ALA A 186 -37.87 -21.32 7.14
N GLY A 187 -37.16 -22.37 6.77
CA GLY A 187 -37.10 -23.61 7.51
C GLY A 187 -36.00 -23.55 8.57
N GLY A 188 -36.11 -24.37 9.60
CA GLY A 188 -35.09 -24.43 10.64
C GLY A 188 -33.78 -25.04 10.14
N ILE A 189 -32.63 -24.47 10.50
CA ILE A 189 -31.30 -24.93 10.09
C ILE A 189 -31.06 -26.41 10.44
N ASN A 190 -31.60 -26.88 11.57
CA ASN A 190 -31.44 -28.27 12.04
C ASN A 190 -32.55 -29.21 11.56
N THR A 191 -33.39 -28.77 10.63
CA THR A 191 -34.50 -29.57 10.09
C THR A 191 -34.13 -30.18 8.74
N SER A 192 -34.99 -31.06 8.21
CA SER A 192 -34.80 -31.65 6.88
C SER A 192 -34.96 -30.66 5.72
N SER A 193 -35.35 -29.41 5.98
CA SER A 193 -35.64 -28.41 4.96
C SER A 193 -35.21 -27.01 5.41
N PRO A 194 -33.90 -26.73 5.56
CA PRO A 194 -33.40 -25.50 6.18
C PRO A 194 -33.58 -24.22 5.33
N GLY A 195 -34.11 -24.33 4.10
CA GLY A 195 -34.25 -23.25 3.12
C GLY A 195 -35.60 -22.54 3.17
N LEU A 196 -36.04 -21.97 2.05
CA LEU A 196 -37.30 -21.24 2.00
C LEU A 196 -38.49 -22.21 1.98
N LEU A 197 -39.26 -22.29 3.07
CA LEU A 197 -40.50 -23.10 3.09
C LEU A 197 -41.59 -22.47 2.20
N GLY A 198 -41.57 -21.14 2.05
CA GLY A 198 -42.35 -20.42 1.06
C GLY A 198 -42.59 -18.96 1.44
N VAL A 199 -43.12 -18.21 0.48
CA VAL A 199 -43.77 -16.92 0.75
C VAL A 199 -45.27 -17.13 0.71
N PHE A 200 -45.96 -16.66 1.73
CA PHE A 200 -47.39 -16.88 1.94
C PHE A 200 -48.11 -15.54 1.95
N LYS A 201 -49.37 -15.53 1.50
CA LYS A 201 -50.26 -14.37 1.49
C LYS A 201 -51.53 -14.69 2.25
N SER A 202 -51.97 -13.76 3.08
CA SER A 202 -53.31 -13.70 3.65
C SER A 202 -54.01 -12.41 3.22
N THR A 203 -55.29 -12.49 2.86
CA THR A 203 -56.14 -11.33 2.54
C THR A 203 -57.25 -11.13 3.57
N ASP A 204 -57.22 -11.91 4.64
CA ASP A 204 -58.24 -11.97 5.70
C ASP A 204 -57.62 -11.72 7.09
N GLY A 205 -56.48 -11.02 7.13
CA GLY A 205 -55.82 -10.62 8.36
C GLY A 205 -55.20 -11.76 9.17
N GLY A 206 -54.79 -12.84 8.49
CA GLY A 206 -54.07 -14.01 9.02
C GLY A 206 -54.93 -15.27 9.21
N ALA A 207 -56.25 -15.17 9.07
CA ALA A 207 -57.16 -16.30 9.24
C ALA A 207 -56.98 -17.43 8.20
N GLY A 208 -56.43 -17.12 7.02
CA GLY A 208 -56.05 -18.09 6.00
C GLY A 208 -54.80 -17.67 5.22
N TRP A 209 -53.86 -18.61 5.05
CA TRP A 209 -52.60 -18.39 4.35
C TRP A 209 -52.49 -19.24 3.08
N THR A 210 -52.27 -18.58 1.95
CA THR A 210 -52.02 -19.23 0.66
C THR A 210 -50.54 -19.13 0.32
N LYS A 211 -49.88 -20.27 0.08
CA LYS A 211 -48.51 -20.29 -0.44
C LYS A 211 -48.48 -19.75 -1.87
N LEU A 212 -47.66 -18.73 -2.12
CA LEU A 212 -47.48 -18.15 -3.46
C LEU A 212 -46.73 -19.14 -4.36
N SER A 213 -47.17 -19.25 -5.61
CA SER A 213 -46.52 -20.08 -6.62
C SER A 213 -45.37 -19.32 -7.29
N SER A 214 -44.41 -20.07 -7.86
CA SER A 214 -43.34 -19.52 -8.70
C SER A 214 -42.43 -18.48 -8.02
N VAL A 215 -42.40 -18.45 -6.68
CA VAL A 215 -41.49 -17.60 -5.91
C VAL A 215 -40.05 -18.02 -6.21
N PRO A 216 -39.17 -17.09 -6.65
CA PRO A 216 -37.76 -17.37 -6.86
C PRO A 216 -37.08 -17.78 -5.54
N PRO A 217 -36.04 -18.64 -5.57
CA PRO A 217 -35.34 -19.09 -4.38
C PRO A 217 -34.35 -18.02 -3.88
N TYR A 218 -34.87 -16.88 -3.43
CA TYR A 218 -34.09 -15.67 -3.15
C TYR A 218 -33.13 -15.77 -1.96
N CYS A 219 -33.30 -16.76 -1.08
CA CYS A 219 -32.43 -17.03 0.07
C CYS A 219 -32.05 -18.52 0.18
N ASP A 220 -32.41 -19.33 -0.81
CA ASP A 220 -32.20 -20.78 -0.82
C ASP A 220 -31.52 -21.24 -2.13
N PRO A 221 -30.21 -21.02 -2.27
CA PRO A 221 -29.48 -21.51 -3.42
C PRO A 221 -29.32 -23.02 -3.28
N THR A 222 -29.98 -23.73 -4.19
CA THR A 222 -29.79 -25.17 -4.49
C THR A 222 -28.34 -25.57 -4.86
N THR A 223 -27.37 -24.66 -4.67
CA THR A 223 -25.93 -24.76 -4.95
C THR A 223 -25.05 -24.77 -3.68
N GLY A 224 -25.61 -24.71 -2.46
CA GLY A 224 -24.87 -24.98 -1.20
C GLY A 224 -24.73 -23.82 -0.20
N HIS A 225 -25.45 -22.71 -0.38
CA HIS A 225 -25.38 -21.50 0.46
C HIS A 225 -26.73 -21.16 1.13
N ASN A 226 -27.25 -22.03 1.99
CA ASN A 226 -28.58 -21.84 2.57
C ASN A 226 -28.55 -20.84 3.76
N GLN A 227 -29.01 -19.61 3.52
CA GLN A 227 -29.01 -18.52 4.51
C GLN A 227 -30.38 -17.90 4.77
N CYS A 228 -31.51 -18.48 4.33
CA CYS A 228 -32.85 -17.96 4.67
C CYS A 228 -33.12 -17.72 6.17
N TRP A 229 -32.39 -18.39 7.05
CA TRP A 229 -32.45 -18.16 8.50
C TRP A 229 -31.82 -16.81 8.92
N TYR A 230 -30.90 -16.29 8.12
CA TYR A 230 -30.08 -15.10 8.29
C TYR A 230 -30.55 -13.93 7.39
N ASP A 231 -30.87 -14.18 6.11
CA ASP A 231 -31.21 -13.17 5.11
C ASP A 231 -32.56 -13.42 4.43
N ASN A 232 -33.65 -13.14 5.15
CA ASN A 232 -35.00 -13.31 4.63
C ASN A 232 -35.82 -12.05 4.86
N VAL A 233 -36.08 -11.31 3.78
CA VAL A 233 -36.82 -10.06 3.84
C VAL A 233 -38.01 -10.11 2.89
N VAL A 234 -39.16 -9.66 3.39
CA VAL A 234 -40.38 -9.45 2.61
C VAL A 234 -40.90 -8.05 2.90
N ALA A 235 -41.28 -7.31 1.86
CA ALA A 235 -41.88 -5.99 1.98
C ALA A 235 -43.02 -5.82 0.97
N VAL A 236 -44.03 -5.02 1.31
CA VAL A 236 -45.14 -4.69 0.43
C VAL A 236 -45.25 -3.17 0.29
N ASN A 237 -45.59 -2.70 -0.90
CA ASN A 237 -45.70 -1.27 -1.18
C ASN A 237 -46.87 -0.65 -0.38
N SER A 238 -46.61 0.47 0.29
CA SER A 238 -47.57 1.18 1.15
C SER A 238 -48.82 1.72 0.44
N LYS A 239 -48.86 1.71 -0.90
CA LYS A 239 -49.99 2.15 -1.75
C LYS A 239 -50.52 1.09 -2.70
N ASN A 240 -49.88 -0.08 -2.78
CA ASN A 240 -50.30 -1.15 -3.68
C ASN A 240 -50.05 -2.52 -3.04
N SER A 241 -51.12 -3.17 -2.56
CA SER A 241 -51.07 -4.49 -1.94
C SER A 241 -50.58 -5.60 -2.87
N ASN A 242 -50.55 -5.39 -4.19
CA ASN A 242 -50.06 -6.37 -5.16
C ASN A 242 -48.57 -6.19 -5.49
N MET A 243 -47.95 -5.10 -5.05
CA MET A 243 -46.53 -4.87 -5.26
C MET A 243 -45.73 -5.37 -4.04
N ILE A 244 -45.00 -6.46 -4.23
CA ILE A 244 -44.25 -7.15 -3.18
C ILE A 244 -42.78 -7.22 -3.61
N LEU A 245 -41.89 -7.05 -2.65
CA LEU A 245 -40.46 -7.30 -2.78
C LEU A 245 -40.05 -8.42 -1.84
N VAL A 246 -39.16 -9.29 -2.32
CA VAL A 246 -38.48 -10.28 -1.50
C VAL A 246 -36.98 -10.22 -1.75
N GLY A 247 -36.17 -10.53 -0.74
CA GLY A 247 -34.73 -10.58 -0.89
C GLY A 247 -33.99 -11.42 0.14
N GLY A 248 -32.78 -11.87 -0.22
CA GLY A 248 -31.88 -12.69 0.61
C GLY A 248 -30.50 -12.92 -0.03
N SER A 249 -29.83 -14.02 0.28
CA SER A 249 -28.46 -14.38 -0.20
C SER A 249 -28.35 -14.55 -1.73
N GLY A 250 -29.44 -14.91 -2.41
CA GLY A 250 -29.46 -15.19 -3.84
C GLY A 250 -28.75 -16.48 -4.26
N ALA A 251 -28.64 -16.69 -5.58
CA ALA A 251 -28.28 -17.99 -6.16
C ALA A 251 -26.76 -18.27 -6.37
N SER A 252 -25.87 -17.25 -6.40
CA SER A 252 -24.42 -17.41 -6.66
C SER A 252 -23.61 -16.08 -6.66
N PHE A 253 -22.48 -16.04 -5.91
CA PHE A 253 -21.54 -14.89 -5.72
C PHE A 253 -21.18 -14.00 -6.93
N SER A 254 -21.27 -14.48 -8.17
CA SER A 254 -21.12 -13.62 -9.37
C SER A 254 -22.43 -13.53 -10.13
N GLY A 255 -23.09 -12.38 -10.09
CA GLY A 255 -24.36 -12.16 -10.78
C GLY A 255 -25.60 -12.71 -10.04
N SER A 256 -25.54 -12.86 -8.71
CA SER A 256 -26.66 -13.27 -7.85
C SER A 256 -27.95 -12.52 -8.21
N SER A 257 -29.02 -13.27 -8.42
CA SER A 257 -30.39 -12.75 -8.32
C SER A 257 -30.78 -12.77 -6.84
N THR A 258 -30.75 -11.61 -6.18
CA THR A 258 -31.00 -11.47 -4.73
C THR A 258 -32.31 -10.74 -4.43
N VAL A 259 -32.70 -9.75 -5.23
CA VAL A 259 -33.93 -8.96 -4.99
C VAL A 259 -34.92 -9.19 -6.11
N PHE A 260 -36.14 -9.62 -5.74
CA PHE A 260 -37.21 -9.90 -6.69
C PHE A 260 -38.45 -9.08 -6.40
N GLN A 261 -39.17 -8.73 -7.46
CA GLN A 261 -40.40 -7.96 -7.41
C GLN A 261 -41.55 -8.73 -8.04
N SER A 262 -42.71 -8.68 -7.39
CA SER A 262 -44.00 -9.02 -7.99
C SER A 262 -44.89 -7.79 -8.04
N LEU A 263 -45.68 -7.64 -9.12
CA LEU A 263 -46.64 -6.53 -9.31
C LEU A 263 -48.09 -7.00 -9.34
N ASP A 264 -48.32 -8.31 -9.28
CA ASP A 264 -49.62 -8.97 -9.40
C ASP A 264 -49.97 -9.79 -8.15
N GLY A 265 -49.37 -9.44 -7.01
CA GLY A 265 -49.66 -10.05 -5.72
C GLY A 265 -49.00 -11.40 -5.50
N GLY A 266 -47.96 -11.73 -6.27
CA GLY A 266 -47.12 -12.92 -6.09
C GLY A 266 -47.28 -13.99 -7.16
N THR A 267 -47.94 -13.69 -8.29
CA THR A 267 -48.18 -14.65 -9.38
C THR A 267 -46.99 -14.71 -10.34
N THR A 268 -46.42 -13.55 -10.66
CA THR A 268 -45.21 -13.42 -11.47
C THR A 268 -44.14 -12.61 -10.74
N TRP A 269 -42.87 -12.92 -11.04
CA TRP A 269 -41.70 -12.32 -10.38
C TRP A 269 -40.65 -11.88 -11.41
N ALA A 270 -40.09 -10.70 -11.18
CA ALA A 270 -38.96 -10.14 -11.92
C ALA A 270 -37.74 -10.00 -11.00
N ASP A 271 -36.57 -10.42 -11.48
CA ASP A 271 -35.29 -10.12 -10.82
C ASP A 271 -34.90 -8.66 -11.12
N ILE A 272 -34.79 -7.86 -10.07
CA ILE A 272 -34.45 -6.43 -10.17
C ILE A 272 -33.06 -6.14 -9.59
N THR A 273 -32.24 -7.16 -9.34
CA THR A 273 -30.92 -7.02 -8.71
C THR A 273 -29.97 -6.14 -9.52
N LYS A 274 -29.97 -6.33 -10.85
CA LYS A 274 -29.10 -5.60 -11.77
C LYS A 274 -29.87 -4.54 -12.54
N GLY A 275 -29.41 -3.30 -12.40
CA GLY A 275 -29.95 -2.17 -13.15
C GLY A 275 -29.53 -2.16 -14.62
N PRO A 276 -30.24 -1.39 -15.46
CA PRO A 276 -29.98 -1.31 -16.90
C PRO A 276 -28.63 -0.65 -17.25
N ASP A 277 -28.07 0.14 -16.34
CA ASP A 277 -26.75 0.76 -16.40
C ASP A 277 -25.61 -0.18 -15.94
N GLY A 278 -25.96 -1.39 -15.48
CA GLY A 278 -25.03 -2.36 -14.94
C GLY A 278 -24.78 -2.23 -13.44
N ALA A 279 -25.40 -1.27 -12.75
CA ALA A 279 -25.36 -1.19 -11.30
C ALA A 279 -25.90 -2.50 -10.69
N PHE A 280 -25.13 -3.08 -9.79
CA PHE A 280 -25.42 -4.39 -9.21
C PHE A 280 -25.56 -4.24 -7.70
N VAL A 281 -26.74 -4.55 -7.18
CA VAL A 281 -26.98 -4.60 -5.74
C VAL A 281 -26.33 -5.87 -5.19
N HIS A 282 -25.55 -5.72 -4.13
CA HIS A 282 -24.88 -6.83 -3.44
C HIS A 282 -25.91 -7.87 -2.93
N PRO A 283 -25.59 -9.18 -2.84
CA PRO A 283 -26.43 -10.18 -2.15
C PRO A 283 -26.58 -9.90 -0.64
N ASP A 284 -27.22 -10.84 0.08
CA ASP A 284 -27.39 -10.81 1.55
C ASP A 284 -28.27 -9.64 1.99
N MET A 285 -29.56 -9.71 1.62
CA MET A 285 -30.54 -8.67 1.98
C MET A 285 -30.98 -8.81 3.43
N HIS A 286 -30.85 -7.72 4.19
CA HIS A 286 -31.30 -7.62 5.57
C HIS A 286 -32.47 -6.64 5.76
N ALA A 287 -32.66 -5.68 4.84
CA ALA A 287 -33.73 -4.70 4.94
C ALA A 287 -34.30 -4.27 3.59
N ILE A 288 -35.62 -4.08 3.55
CA ILE A 288 -36.33 -3.41 2.46
C ILE A 288 -37.33 -2.44 3.11
N ALA A 289 -37.28 -1.17 2.72
CA ALA A 289 -38.17 -0.14 3.25
C ALA A 289 -38.74 0.74 2.14
N PHE A 290 -40.07 0.80 2.06
CA PHE A 290 -40.76 1.75 1.18
C PHE A 290 -40.90 3.11 1.86
N ALA A 291 -40.81 4.18 1.07
CA ALA A 291 -41.32 5.48 1.48
C ALA A 291 -42.84 5.40 1.72
N SER A 292 -43.36 6.29 2.58
CA SER A 292 -44.78 6.29 2.98
C SER A 292 -45.76 6.54 1.83
N ASP A 293 -45.29 7.13 0.74
CA ASP A 293 -46.04 7.37 -0.50
C ASP A 293 -45.87 6.25 -1.53
N GLY A 294 -45.02 5.26 -1.25
CA GLY A 294 -44.73 4.12 -2.13
C GLY A 294 -43.94 4.48 -3.39
N SER A 295 -43.46 5.73 -3.55
CA SER A 295 -42.79 6.21 -4.77
C SER A 295 -41.29 5.92 -4.81
N LYS A 296 -40.72 5.51 -3.66
CA LYS A 296 -39.31 5.19 -3.48
C LYS A 296 -39.19 3.98 -2.55
N PHE A 297 -38.17 3.17 -2.74
CA PHE A 297 -37.75 2.21 -1.71
C PHE A 297 -36.23 2.12 -1.58
N TYR A 298 -35.82 1.58 -0.44
CA TYR A 298 -34.44 1.34 -0.04
C TYR A 298 -34.23 -0.15 0.18
N VAL A 299 -33.03 -0.61 -0.12
CA VAL A 299 -32.55 -1.94 0.26
C VAL A 299 -31.26 -1.81 1.04
N GLY A 300 -31.11 -2.61 2.09
CA GLY A 300 -29.91 -2.72 2.91
C GLY A 300 -29.37 -4.15 2.86
N ASN A 301 -28.07 -4.27 2.63
CA ASN A 301 -27.35 -5.52 2.45
C ASN A 301 -25.89 -5.37 2.90
N ASP A 302 -25.12 -6.45 2.81
CA ASP A 302 -23.71 -6.47 3.23
C ASP A 302 -22.81 -5.55 2.37
N GLY A 303 -23.26 -5.22 1.15
CA GLY A 303 -22.67 -4.18 0.31
C GLY A 303 -23.14 -2.76 0.59
N GLY A 304 -23.94 -2.53 1.64
CA GLY A 304 -24.43 -1.23 2.10
C GLY A 304 -25.89 -0.93 1.72
N VAL A 305 -26.17 0.34 1.37
CA VAL A 305 -27.54 0.85 1.17
C VAL A 305 -27.72 1.38 -0.24
N TRP A 306 -28.82 0.95 -0.86
CA TRP A 306 -29.21 1.35 -2.21
C TRP A 306 -30.65 1.85 -2.22
N SER A 307 -31.00 2.67 -3.21
CA SER A 307 -32.38 3.13 -3.36
C SER A 307 -32.79 3.27 -4.82
N THR A 308 -34.10 3.36 -5.03
CA THR A 308 -34.67 3.63 -6.34
C THR A 308 -35.96 4.44 -6.26
N THR A 309 -36.17 5.31 -7.25
CA THR A 309 -37.41 6.05 -7.49
C THR A 309 -38.18 5.57 -8.72
N ASN A 310 -37.67 4.61 -9.50
CA ASN A 310 -38.39 4.05 -10.66
C ASN A 310 -39.17 2.79 -10.26
N VAL A 311 -40.01 2.93 -9.23
CA VAL A 311 -40.77 1.86 -8.60
C VAL A 311 -41.79 1.24 -9.56
N GLY A 312 -41.98 -0.08 -9.49
CA GLY A 312 -42.98 -0.81 -10.28
C GLY A 312 -42.56 -1.12 -11.72
N GLN A 313 -41.28 -0.97 -12.06
CA GLN A 313 -40.73 -1.33 -13.36
C GLN A 313 -40.07 -2.71 -13.32
N ALA A 314 -40.15 -3.47 -14.42
CA ALA A 314 -39.51 -4.78 -14.55
C ALA A 314 -37.98 -4.73 -14.45
N SER A 315 -37.36 -3.56 -14.70
CA SER A 315 -35.95 -3.28 -14.43
C SER A 315 -35.83 -1.94 -13.70
N VAL A 316 -35.04 -1.94 -12.64
CA VAL A 316 -34.91 -0.83 -11.68
C VAL A 316 -33.55 -0.16 -11.83
N THR A 317 -33.51 1.16 -11.81
CA THR A 317 -32.26 1.94 -11.75
C THR A 317 -31.91 2.16 -10.29
N TRP A 318 -30.70 1.74 -9.91
CA TRP A 318 -30.24 1.79 -8.53
C TRP A 318 -29.34 2.99 -8.26
N THR A 319 -29.56 3.66 -7.14
CA THR A 319 -28.67 4.70 -6.60
C THR A 319 -27.91 4.14 -5.40
N ASN A 320 -26.58 4.08 -5.49
CA ASN A 320 -25.71 3.72 -4.38
C ASN A 320 -25.65 4.88 -3.36
N LEU A 321 -25.88 4.60 -2.08
CA LEU A 321 -25.88 5.61 -1.01
C LEU A 321 -24.66 5.51 -0.06
N ASN A 322 -23.70 4.64 -0.35
CA ASN A 322 -22.63 4.27 0.59
C ASN A 322 -21.59 5.37 0.84
N ASN A 323 -21.36 6.25 -0.15
CA ASN A 323 -20.23 7.18 -0.17
C ASN A 323 -20.13 8.13 1.06
N SER A 324 -21.23 8.34 1.79
CA SER A 324 -21.27 9.23 2.95
C SER A 324 -21.70 8.55 4.26
N LEU A 325 -22.02 7.26 4.25
CA LEU A 325 -22.59 6.58 5.43
C LEU A 325 -21.51 6.06 6.39
N ALA A 326 -20.30 5.82 5.89
CA ALA A 326 -19.17 5.25 6.63
C ALA A 326 -19.60 3.98 7.40
N ILE A 327 -20.10 2.98 6.67
CA ILE A 327 -20.68 1.73 7.22
C ILE A 327 -19.83 0.48 6.91
N THR A 328 -18.67 0.65 6.29
CA THR A 328 -17.77 -0.46 5.95
C THR A 328 -17.32 -1.21 7.21
N GLN A 329 -17.32 -2.54 7.13
CA GLN A 329 -16.89 -3.45 8.18
C GLN A 329 -15.49 -3.95 7.88
N PHE A 330 -14.49 -3.40 8.57
CA PHE A 330 -13.09 -3.77 8.40
C PHE A 330 -12.71 -4.95 9.28
N TYR A 331 -11.93 -5.86 8.73
CA TYR A 331 -11.23 -6.89 9.49
C TYR A 331 -9.96 -6.35 10.16
N PRO A 332 -9.33 -7.13 11.07
CA PRO A 332 -8.09 -6.72 11.71
C PRO A 332 -6.95 -6.43 10.72
N ASN A 333 -5.98 -5.64 11.18
CA ASN A 333 -4.73 -5.32 10.48
C ASN A 333 -4.91 -4.63 9.11
N LEU A 334 -5.59 -3.48 9.14
CA LEU A 334 -5.49 -2.46 8.08
C LEU A 334 -4.07 -1.92 8.02
N SER A 335 -3.56 -1.62 6.83
CA SER A 335 -2.21 -1.08 6.64
C SER A 335 -2.25 0.38 6.17
N THR A 336 -1.30 1.17 6.67
CA THR A 336 -1.12 2.59 6.33
C THR A 336 0.30 2.85 5.89
N PHE A 337 0.49 3.79 4.97
CA PHE A 337 1.83 4.20 4.56
C PHE A 337 2.48 5.12 5.62
N PRO A 338 3.75 4.90 6.01
CA PRO A 338 4.39 5.66 7.09
C PRO A 338 4.38 7.19 6.92
N ASN A 339 4.39 7.67 5.66
CA ASN A 339 4.47 9.10 5.31
C ASN A 339 3.33 9.57 4.40
N ASN A 340 2.24 8.79 4.29
CA ASN A 340 1.10 9.17 3.44
C ASN A 340 -0.23 8.80 4.11
N LEU A 341 -0.86 9.81 4.72
CA LEU A 341 -2.17 9.67 5.36
C LEU A 341 -3.30 9.36 4.39
N SER A 342 -3.14 9.77 3.13
CA SER A 342 -4.14 9.64 2.09
C SER A 342 -4.12 8.25 1.45
N LEU A 343 -3.24 7.35 1.86
CA LEU A 343 -3.18 6.00 1.30
C LEU A 343 -3.22 4.94 2.40
N ALA A 344 -4.16 4.01 2.30
CA ALA A 344 -4.28 2.86 3.20
C ALA A 344 -5.00 1.71 2.49
N TYR A 345 -4.78 0.48 2.97
CA TYR A 345 -5.46 -0.72 2.50
C TYR A 345 -6.07 -1.46 3.67
N GLY A 346 -7.27 -1.98 3.51
CA GLY A 346 -7.93 -2.77 4.54
C GLY A 346 -8.87 -3.82 3.95
N GLY A 347 -8.83 -5.01 4.50
CA GLY A 347 -9.78 -6.06 4.18
C GLY A 347 -11.14 -5.82 4.83
N THR A 348 -12.20 -6.19 4.12
CA THR A 348 -13.58 -5.96 4.56
C THR A 348 -14.44 -7.20 4.35
N GLN A 349 -15.47 -7.35 5.18
CA GLN A 349 -16.46 -8.41 5.03
C GLN A 349 -17.25 -8.21 3.74
N ASP A 350 -17.36 -9.28 2.93
CA ASP A 350 -18.10 -9.42 1.66
C ASP A 350 -17.81 -8.39 0.55
N ASN A 351 -16.97 -7.40 0.83
CA ASN A 351 -16.65 -6.29 -0.06
C ASN A 351 -15.18 -6.33 -0.51
N GLY A 352 -14.51 -7.48 -0.39
CA GLY A 352 -13.13 -7.66 -0.79
C GLY A 352 -12.15 -6.75 -0.03
N THR A 353 -11.03 -6.40 -0.69
CA THR A 353 -10.03 -5.49 -0.12
C THR A 353 -10.23 -4.07 -0.63
N GLN A 354 -10.27 -3.11 0.29
CA GLN A 354 -10.49 -1.69 0.01
C GLN A 354 -9.19 -0.89 0.05
N VAL A 355 -9.10 0.16 -0.76
CA VAL A 355 -8.04 1.18 -0.76
C VAL A 355 -8.61 2.57 -0.48
N TYR A 356 -8.01 3.27 0.47
CA TYR A 356 -8.26 4.68 0.75
C TYR A 356 -7.31 5.53 -0.06
N GLN A 357 -7.81 6.58 -0.71
CA GLN A 357 -7.02 7.49 -1.55
C GLN A 357 -7.23 8.96 -1.16
N GLY A 358 -7.57 9.23 0.11
CA GLY A 358 -7.79 10.59 0.65
C GLY A 358 -9.23 11.10 0.56
N ALA A 359 -10.17 10.29 0.09
CA ALA A 359 -11.60 10.60 0.04
C ALA A 359 -12.40 9.67 0.96
N LEU A 360 -13.54 10.16 1.47
CA LEU A 360 -14.41 9.37 2.38
C LEU A 360 -14.83 8.02 1.77
N ALA A 361 -15.02 7.97 0.46
CA ALA A 361 -15.32 6.74 -0.27
C ALA A 361 -14.03 5.94 -0.51
N TRP A 362 -13.94 4.79 0.14
CA TRP A 362 -12.94 3.77 -0.15
C TRP A 362 -13.27 3.09 -1.47
N GLN A 363 -12.25 2.69 -2.22
CA GLN A 363 -12.39 2.04 -3.52
C GLN A 363 -12.02 0.57 -3.40
N ASN A 364 -12.69 -0.29 -4.16
CA ASN A 364 -12.33 -1.70 -4.23
C ASN A 364 -10.96 -1.85 -4.91
N ALA A 365 -9.99 -2.40 -4.19
CA ALA A 365 -8.65 -2.70 -4.68
C ALA A 365 -8.58 -4.13 -5.27
N VAL A 366 -9.21 -5.09 -4.61
CA VAL A 366 -9.27 -6.50 -5.04
C VAL A 366 -10.65 -7.05 -4.73
N THR A 367 -11.34 -7.50 -5.78
CA THR A 367 -12.60 -8.24 -5.65
C THR A 367 -12.32 -9.67 -5.19
N CYS A 368 -12.82 -10.01 -4.02
CA CYS A 368 -12.98 -11.36 -3.47
C CYS A 368 -14.25 -11.35 -2.60
N GLY A 369 -14.61 -12.45 -1.92
CA GLY A 369 -15.67 -12.40 -0.92
C GLY A 369 -15.23 -11.47 0.21
N ASP A 370 -14.41 -11.99 1.11
CA ASP A 370 -13.81 -11.20 2.19
C ASP A 370 -12.38 -10.77 1.86
N GLY A 371 -12.09 -9.48 1.98
CA GLY A 371 -10.70 -9.01 2.06
C GLY A 371 -10.14 -9.30 3.44
N GLY A 372 -8.96 -9.90 3.52
CA GLY A 372 -8.29 -10.22 4.78
C GLY A 372 -7.31 -9.15 5.24
N GLN A 373 -6.42 -9.54 6.17
CA GLN A 373 -5.36 -8.66 6.64
C GLN A 373 -4.48 -8.15 5.49
N THR A 374 -3.93 -6.96 5.67
CA THR A 374 -3.08 -6.32 4.67
C THR A 374 -1.71 -6.00 5.27
N ALA A 375 -0.66 -6.02 4.44
CA ALA A 375 0.68 -5.57 4.79
C ALA A 375 1.26 -4.75 3.64
N ILE A 376 1.92 -3.63 3.97
CA ILE A 376 2.49 -2.70 2.99
C ILE A 376 3.99 -2.66 3.19
N ASP A 377 4.73 -2.68 2.08
CA ASP A 377 6.16 -2.42 2.05
C ASP A 377 6.49 -1.10 2.79
N PRO A 378 7.19 -1.17 3.93
CA PRO A 378 7.49 0.01 4.76
C PRO A 378 8.47 0.97 4.08
N THR A 379 9.14 0.57 3.00
CA THR A 379 10.12 1.38 2.26
C THR A 379 9.49 2.24 1.16
N VAL A 380 8.17 2.14 0.94
CA VAL A 380 7.48 2.95 -0.08
C VAL A 380 7.54 4.44 0.25
N THR A 381 8.17 5.21 -0.65
CA THR A 381 8.21 6.67 -0.64
C THR A 381 7.24 7.25 -1.67
N SER A 382 7.01 8.57 -1.65
CA SER A 382 6.09 9.26 -2.59
C SER A 382 6.45 9.11 -4.08
N THR A 383 7.64 8.59 -4.40
CA THR A 383 8.14 8.37 -5.77
C THR A 383 8.48 6.91 -6.07
N GLN A 384 8.52 6.03 -5.07
CA GLN A 384 8.83 4.61 -5.26
C GLN A 384 7.56 3.76 -5.33
N ILE A 385 7.63 2.79 -6.23
CA ILE A 385 6.61 1.78 -6.44
C ILE A 385 7.00 0.57 -5.57
N GLY A 386 6.26 0.29 -4.50
CA GLY A 386 6.47 -0.92 -3.69
C GLY A 386 5.33 -1.94 -3.80
N THR A 387 5.22 -2.80 -2.80
CA THR A 387 4.27 -3.94 -2.81
C THR A 387 3.28 -3.84 -1.66
N VAL A 388 2.03 -4.20 -1.96
CA VAL A 388 1.00 -4.44 -0.95
C VAL A 388 0.61 -5.91 -0.99
N TYR A 389 0.57 -6.55 0.17
CA TYR A 389 0.12 -7.91 0.35
C TYR A 389 -1.27 -7.89 0.97
N VAL A 390 -2.18 -8.68 0.43
CA VAL A 390 -3.59 -8.70 0.86
C VAL A 390 -4.05 -10.14 0.99
N GLY A 391 -4.70 -10.46 2.10
CA GLY A 391 -5.50 -11.67 2.20
C GLY A 391 -6.80 -11.53 1.40
N CYS A 392 -7.29 -12.60 0.83
CA CYS A 392 -8.62 -12.68 0.22
C CYS A 392 -9.22 -14.06 0.50
N ALA A 393 -10.29 -14.12 1.27
CA ALA A 393 -11.04 -15.35 1.44
C ALA A 393 -12.03 -15.53 0.28
N TYR A 394 -12.39 -16.79 0.04
CA TYR A 394 -13.43 -17.16 -0.91
C TYR A 394 -13.18 -16.69 -2.36
N ILE A 395 -12.12 -17.21 -2.99
CA ILE A 395 -11.90 -17.07 -4.44
C ILE A 395 -12.37 -18.36 -5.13
N PRO A 396 -13.42 -18.31 -5.98
CA PRO A 396 -13.87 -19.47 -6.75
C PRO A 396 -12.70 -20.12 -7.53
N PRO A 397 -12.55 -21.45 -7.52
CA PRO A 397 -13.49 -22.47 -7.03
C PRO A 397 -13.26 -22.93 -5.57
N ASN A 398 -12.36 -22.29 -4.81
CA ASN A 398 -11.96 -22.78 -3.49
C ASN A 398 -12.78 -22.12 -2.38
N THR A 399 -13.49 -22.93 -1.60
CA THR A 399 -14.52 -22.43 -0.67
C THR A 399 -14.08 -22.34 0.79
N ARG A 400 -12.81 -22.56 1.14
CA ARG A 400 -12.36 -22.58 2.55
C ARG A 400 -11.00 -21.95 2.87
N ASN A 401 -10.19 -21.56 1.89
CA ASN A 401 -8.83 -21.07 2.14
C ASN A 401 -8.69 -19.59 1.79
N THR A 402 -8.10 -18.81 2.70
CA THR A 402 -7.70 -17.43 2.43
C THR A 402 -6.46 -17.45 1.55
N PHE A 403 -6.57 -16.83 0.38
CA PHE A 403 -5.49 -16.66 -0.57
C PHE A 403 -4.68 -15.43 -0.22
N LEU A 404 -3.36 -15.55 -0.26
CA LEU A 404 -2.48 -14.40 -0.18
C LEU A 404 -2.19 -13.91 -1.60
N LEU A 405 -2.45 -12.62 -1.84
CA LEU A 405 -2.15 -11.93 -3.08
C LEU A 405 -1.10 -10.85 -2.83
N LYS A 406 -0.24 -10.62 -3.82
CA LYS A 406 0.68 -9.48 -3.88
C LYS A 406 0.27 -8.54 -5.00
N ILE A 407 0.22 -7.25 -4.69
CA ILE A 407 -0.09 -6.15 -5.60
C ILE A 407 1.18 -5.34 -5.76
N ALA A 408 1.80 -5.41 -6.94
CA ALA A 408 2.83 -4.46 -7.31
C ALA A 408 2.15 -3.13 -7.58
N LEU A 409 2.45 -2.11 -6.78
CA LEU A 409 1.91 -0.77 -7.02
C LEU A 409 2.37 -0.31 -8.42
N THR A 410 1.66 0.64 -9.02
CA THR A 410 2.12 1.28 -10.26
C THR A 410 2.07 2.80 -10.17
N SER A 411 1.49 3.32 -9.10
CA SER A 411 1.41 4.76 -8.81
C SER A 411 1.41 5.05 -7.30
N PRO A 412 1.82 6.26 -6.86
CA PRO A 412 1.71 6.69 -5.46
C PRO A 412 0.27 6.85 -4.95
N SER A 413 -0.71 6.90 -5.85
CA SER A 413 -2.14 6.86 -5.50
C SER A 413 -2.64 5.43 -5.27
N GLY A 414 -1.85 4.39 -5.51
CA GLY A 414 -2.30 3.00 -5.48
C GLY A 414 -2.66 2.44 -6.86
N GLY A 415 -3.07 1.18 -6.91
CA GLY A 415 -3.36 0.45 -8.15
C GLY A 415 -2.21 -0.45 -8.62
N GLY A 416 -2.54 -1.60 -9.18
CA GLY A 416 -1.60 -2.66 -9.52
C GLY A 416 -2.30 -3.95 -9.94
N PHE A 417 -1.56 -4.91 -10.49
CA PHE A 417 -2.08 -6.25 -10.76
C PHE A 417 -1.84 -7.15 -9.55
N ALA A 418 -2.91 -7.74 -9.03
CA ALA A 418 -2.82 -8.75 -7.99
C ALA A 418 -2.34 -10.09 -8.58
N SER A 419 -1.40 -10.75 -7.90
CA SER A 419 -0.90 -12.06 -8.27
C SER A 419 -0.82 -12.98 -7.05
N PRO A 420 -0.98 -14.31 -7.20
CA PRO A 420 -0.86 -15.25 -6.09
C PRO A 420 0.51 -15.17 -5.39
N ALA A 421 0.50 -15.26 -4.07
CA ALA A 421 1.70 -15.12 -3.22
C ALA A 421 1.72 -16.18 -2.09
N GLN A 422 1.27 -17.41 -2.38
CA GLN A 422 1.05 -18.47 -1.37
C GLN A 422 1.91 -19.73 -1.58
N SER A 423 2.89 -19.68 -2.49
CA SER A 423 3.74 -20.83 -2.81
C SER A 423 4.47 -21.33 -1.55
N GLY A 424 4.33 -22.62 -1.22
CA GLY A 424 4.94 -23.22 -0.02
C GLY A 424 4.05 -23.24 1.23
N ILE A 425 2.90 -22.54 1.23
CA ILE A 425 1.91 -22.64 2.30
C ILE A 425 1.08 -23.92 2.11
N ASN A 426 0.95 -24.75 3.15
CA ASN A 426 0.07 -25.91 3.10
C ASN A 426 -1.39 -25.48 3.28
N GLY A 427 -2.16 -25.49 2.19
CA GLY A 427 -3.59 -25.16 2.22
C GLY A 427 -4.47 -26.15 2.99
N SER A 428 -3.93 -27.26 3.52
CA SER A 428 -4.66 -28.16 4.42
C SER A 428 -4.46 -27.83 5.90
N ASP A 429 -3.55 -26.91 6.24
CA ASP A 429 -3.35 -26.48 7.61
C ASP A 429 -4.61 -25.77 8.13
N PRO A 430 -5.07 -26.06 9.36
CA PRO A 430 -6.11 -25.28 10.00
C PRO A 430 -5.67 -23.81 10.11
N GLY A 431 -6.48 -22.90 9.58
CA GLY A 431 -6.24 -21.45 9.66
C GLY A 431 -7.42 -20.71 10.29
N MET A 432 -7.15 -19.47 10.70
CA MET A 432 -8.20 -18.48 10.98
C MET A 432 -8.97 -18.19 9.68
N PHE A 433 -10.23 -17.76 9.80
CA PHE A 433 -10.98 -17.27 8.64
C PHE A 433 -10.26 -16.08 7.98
N ILE A 434 -9.74 -15.16 8.80
CA ILE A 434 -8.83 -14.09 8.41
C ILE A 434 -7.46 -14.33 9.09
N PRO A 435 -6.51 -15.02 8.42
CA PRO A 435 -5.19 -15.30 8.98
C PRO A 435 -4.32 -14.06 9.19
N PRO A 436 -3.45 -14.07 10.21
CA PRO A 436 -2.55 -12.95 10.45
C PRO A 436 -1.45 -12.86 9.39
N LEU A 437 -1.12 -11.62 9.02
CA LEU A 437 -0.06 -11.28 8.08
C LEU A 437 0.81 -10.18 8.70
N ALA A 438 2.11 -10.42 8.82
CA ALA A 438 3.07 -9.44 9.32
C ALA A 438 4.22 -9.26 8.33
N ILE A 439 4.71 -8.03 8.19
CA ILE A 439 5.91 -7.68 7.42
C ILE A 439 6.99 -7.21 8.38
N ASP A 440 8.24 -7.57 8.08
CA ASP A 440 9.39 -7.03 8.80
C ASP A 440 9.51 -5.52 8.50
N PRO A 441 9.48 -4.65 9.52
CA PRO A 441 9.52 -3.20 9.34
C PRO A 441 10.84 -2.68 8.74
N SER A 442 11.91 -3.50 8.79
CA SER A 442 13.25 -3.15 8.29
C SER A 442 13.58 -3.79 6.94
N ASN A 443 12.85 -4.82 6.51
CA ASN A 443 13.11 -5.55 5.27
C ASN A 443 11.80 -6.04 4.63
N PRO A 444 11.32 -5.38 3.56
CA PRO A 444 10.06 -5.76 2.91
C PRO A 444 10.08 -7.15 2.25
N GLN A 445 11.25 -7.77 2.09
CA GLN A 445 11.35 -9.14 1.57
C GLN A 445 10.99 -10.19 2.63
N THR A 446 10.96 -9.82 3.92
CA THR A 446 10.67 -10.75 5.01
C THR A 446 9.25 -10.56 5.53
N LEU A 447 8.43 -11.60 5.43
CA LEU A 447 7.05 -11.61 5.91
C LEU A 447 6.72 -12.90 6.66
N TYR A 448 5.65 -12.83 7.45
CA TYR A 448 5.12 -13.94 8.23
C TYR A 448 3.61 -14.10 8.01
N PHE A 449 3.14 -15.35 7.91
CA PHE A 449 1.74 -15.69 7.70
C PHE A 449 1.32 -16.83 8.64
N GLY A 450 0.11 -16.75 9.22
CA GLY A 450 -0.37 -17.72 10.19
C GLY A 450 -1.28 -18.83 9.62
N THR A 451 -1.05 -20.07 10.03
CA THR A 451 -2.03 -21.17 9.98
C THR A 451 -2.12 -21.77 11.39
N ASN A 452 -1.99 -23.08 11.60
CA ASN A 452 -1.50 -23.64 12.86
C ASN A 452 0.04 -23.65 12.94
N HIS A 453 0.71 -23.13 11.90
CA HIS A 453 2.13 -22.82 11.84
C HIS A 453 2.36 -21.33 11.63
N VAL A 454 3.56 -20.87 11.99
CA VAL A 454 4.09 -19.60 11.48
C VAL A 454 4.84 -19.91 10.18
N TYR A 455 4.38 -19.38 9.05
CA TYR A 455 5.14 -19.41 7.80
C TYR A 455 6.01 -18.16 7.69
N GLN A 456 7.22 -18.31 7.17
CA GLN A 456 8.15 -17.22 6.86
C GLN A 456 8.51 -17.21 5.37
N THR A 457 8.61 -16.03 4.80
CA THR A 457 9.28 -15.78 3.51
C THR A 457 10.40 -14.77 3.72
N THR A 458 11.46 -14.85 2.92
CA THR A 458 12.58 -13.88 2.90
C THR A 458 12.84 -13.35 1.49
N ASN A 459 11.91 -13.59 0.56
CA ASN A 459 12.01 -13.23 -0.84
C ASN A 459 10.77 -12.49 -1.36
N GLY A 460 10.01 -11.83 -0.48
CA GLY A 460 8.85 -11.03 -0.87
C GLY A 460 7.63 -11.87 -1.24
N ALA A 461 7.42 -12.99 -0.54
CA ALA A 461 6.33 -13.94 -0.73
C ALA A 461 6.36 -14.72 -2.07
N GLU A 462 7.55 -14.91 -2.66
CA GLU A 462 7.71 -15.85 -3.78
C GLU A 462 7.69 -17.31 -3.31
N ALA A 463 8.20 -17.58 -2.10
CA ALA A 463 8.09 -18.87 -1.45
C ALA A 463 8.04 -18.73 0.09
N TRP A 464 7.24 -19.59 0.72
CA TRP A 464 7.02 -19.67 2.15
C TRP A 464 7.57 -20.97 2.73
N THR A 465 8.07 -20.89 3.96
CA THR A 465 8.55 -22.05 4.71
C THR A 465 7.88 -22.09 6.07
N ALA A 466 7.31 -23.24 6.46
CA ALA A 466 6.74 -23.42 7.79
C ALA A 466 7.86 -23.47 8.85
N MET A 467 7.73 -22.63 9.89
CA MET A 467 8.64 -22.60 11.03
C MET A 467 8.13 -23.58 12.12
N PRO A 468 9.02 -24.34 12.77
CA PRO A 468 8.65 -25.16 13.92
C PRO A 468 8.45 -24.30 15.18
N PRO A 469 7.59 -24.69 16.14
CA PRO A 469 6.71 -25.85 16.16
C PRO A 469 5.33 -25.57 15.50
N THR A 470 4.53 -26.61 15.34
CA THR A 470 3.06 -26.47 15.20
C THR A 470 2.47 -25.97 16.52
N LEU A 471 1.61 -24.95 16.49
CA LEU A 471 0.94 -24.44 17.68
C LEU A 471 -0.34 -25.23 18.00
N ALA A 472 -0.73 -25.20 19.26
CA ALA A 472 -2.10 -25.53 19.66
C ALA A 472 -3.04 -24.38 19.25
N GLY A 473 -4.10 -24.71 18.53
CA GLY A 473 -5.00 -23.74 17.90
C GLY A 473 -4.45 -23.18 16.59
N LYS A 474 -5.05 -22.09 16.13
CA LYS A 474 -4.71 -21.36 14.90
C LYS A 474 -3.97 -20.08 15.29
N VAL A 475 -2.84 -19.82 14.67
CA VAL A 475 -2.10 -18.56 14.79
C VAL A 475 -3.04 -17.41 14.41
N SER A 476 -3.20 -16.47 15.33
CA SER A 476 -4.13 -15.35 15.27
C SER A 476 -3.42 -13.99 15.34
N ALA A 477 -2.19 -13.94 15.85
CA ALA A 477 -1.37 -12.74 15.90
C ALA A 477 0.11 -13.05 15.68
N ILE A 478 0.81 -12.17 14.95
CA ILE A 478 2.26 -12.23 14.73
C ILE A 478 2.82 -10.82 14.85
N ALA A 479 3.93 -10.65 15.57
CA ALA A 479 4.65 -9.37 15.65
C ALA A 479 6.16 -9.57 15.49
N VAL A 480 6.76 -8.71 14.66
CA VAL A 480 8.20 -8.64 14.41
C VAL A 480 8.78 -7.43 15.15
N ALA A 481 9.86 -7.61 15.89
CA ALA A 481 10.46 -6.52 16.66
C ALA A 481 11.17 -5.49 15.74
N PRO A 482 10.81 -4.18 15.81
CA PRO A 482 11.41 -3.18 14.92
C PRO A 482 12.93 -2.99 15.06
N ALA A 483 13.45 -3.08 16.29
CA ALA A 483 14.88 -2.93 16.56
C ALA A 483 15.72 -4.18 16.22
N ASN A 484 15.12 -5.36 16.10
CA ASN A 484 15.82 -6.60 15.78
C ASN A 484 14.87 -7.61 15.10
N PRO A 485 14.90 -7.76 13.77
CA PRO A 485 13.97 -8.63 13.05
C PRO A 485 14.14 -10.13 13.33
N ASN A 486 15.19 -10.53 14.07
CA ASN A 486 15.31 -11.90 14.55
C ASN A 486 14.39 -12.21 15.74
N ALA A 487 13.89 -11.18 16.43
CA ALA A 487 12.92 -11.33 17.51
C ALA A 487 11.49 -11.30 16.96
N VAL A 488 10.80 -12.43 17.03
CA VAL A 488 9.44 -12.61 16.50
C VAL A 488 8.58 -13.33 17.53
N TYR A 489 7.35 -12.86 17.69
CA TYR A 489 6.35 -13.38 18.61
C TYR A 489 5.11 -13.83 17.82
N ALA A 490 4.52 -14.97 18.19
CA ALA A 490 3.30 -15.47 17.57
C ALA A 490 2.35 -16.08 18.61
N GLY A 491 1.07 -15.74 18.50
CA GLY A 491 0.00 -16.16 19.40
C GLY A 491 -1.13 -16.89 18.67
N SER A 492 -1.89 -17.71 19.39
CA SER A 492 -3.05 -18.46 18.85
C SER A 492 -4.39 -18.07 19.45
N ASP A 493 -5.46 -18.44 18.74
CA ASP A 493 -6.86 -18.33 19.15
C ASP A 493 -7.22 -19.16 20.41
N GLN A 494 -6.31 -20.03 20.83
CA GLN A 494 -6.45 -20.87 22.02
C GLN A 494 -5.45 -20.52 23.13
N GLY A 495 -4.70 -19.42 23.01
CA GLY A 495 -3.83 -18.89 24.06
C GLY A 495 -2.39 -19.42 24.06
N ALA A 496 -1.97 -20.19 23.05
CA ALA A 496 -0.57 -20.53 22.87
C ALA A 496 0.21 -19.26 22.46
N LEU A 497 1.34 -18.98 23.12
CA LEU A 497 2.25 -17.88 22.77
C LEU A 497 3.67 -18.41 22.67
N ILE A 498 4.30 -18.21 21.51
CA ILE A 498 5.69 -18.57 21.25
C ILE A 498 6.53 -17.36 20.85
N GLY A 499 7.82 -17.43 21.15
CA GLY A 499 8.80 -16.43 20.75
C GLY A 499 10.11 -17.06 20.27
N THR A 500 10.79 -16.35 19.38
CA THR A 500 12.15 -16.64 18.91
C THR A 500 13.00 -15.38 18.95
N SER A 501 14.32 -15.55 19.08
CA SER A 501 15.32 -14.48 18.97
C SER A 501 16.30 -14.70 17.81
N ASN A 502 16.04 -15.70 16.96
CA ASN A 502 16.90 -16.09 15.84
C ASN A 502 16.10 -16.43 14.57
N ALA A 503 15.00 -15.70 14.30
CA ALA A 503 14.12 -15.96 13.16
C ALA A 503 14.85 -16.00 11.80
N GLY A 504 15.96 -15.26 11.63
CA GLY A 504 16.77 -15.27 10.40
C GLY A 504 17.50 -16.58 10.12
N ALA A 505 17.51 -17.54 11.06
CA ALA A 505 18.05 -18.88 10.83
C ALA A 505 17.11 -19.79 10.01
N GLY A 506 15.94 -19.30 9.58
CA GLY A 506 14.96 -20.06 8.81
C GLY A 506 14.47 -21.28 9.60
N THR A 507 14.48 -22.47 8.99
CA THR A 507 14.11 -23.73 9.67
C THR A 507 15.04 -24.12 10.82
N GLY A 508 16.23 -23.51 10.92
CA GLY A 508 17.13 -23.63 12.06
C GLY A 508 16.81 -22.68 13.22
N SER A 509 15.76 -21.86 13.11
CA SER A 509 15.28 -21.00 14.20
C SER A 509 14.75 -21.83 15.37
N THR A 510 14.89 -21.29 16.57
CA THR A 510 14.42 -21.93 17.81
C THR A 510 13.29 -21.11 18.39
N TRP A 511 12.12 -21.74 18.54
CA TRP A 511 10.92 -21.14 19.08
C TRP A 511 10.57 -21.82 20.41
N SER A 512 10.19 -21.01 21.39
CA SER A 512 9.88 -21.47 22.74
C SER A 512 8.53 -20.93 23.20
N ALA A 513 7.81 -21.71 24.00
CA ALA A 513 6.60 -21.25 24.67
C ALA A 513 6.97 -20.21 25.73
N ILE A 514 6.24 -19.09 25.72
CA ILE A 514 6.54 -17.91 26.55
C ILE A 514 5.25 -17.35 27.18
N ASN A 515 4.22 -18.17 27.39
CA ASN A 515 2.92 -17.75 27.91
C ASN A 515 2.83 -17.75 29.45
N THR A 516 3.95 -17.81 30.18
CA THR A 516 3.94 -17.86 31.65
C THR A 516 3.38 -16.57 32.26
N GLY A 517 2.26 -16.68 32.99
CA GLY A 517 1.57 -15.55 33.62
C GLY A 517 0.48 -14.91 32.76
N ILE A 518 0.22 -15.47 31.56
CA ILE A 518 -0.92 -15.08 30.71
C ILE A 518 -2.05 -16.11 30.87
N PRO A 519 -3.32 -15.70 31.02
CA PRO A 519 -4.45 -16.63 31.03
C PRO A 519 -4.66 -17.26 29.66
N ASN A 520 -5.19 -18.49 29.65
CA ASN A 520 -5.43 -19.24 28.41
C ASN A 520 -6.68 -18.72 27.67
N ARG A 521 -6.53 -17.62 26.93
CA ARG A 521 -7.58 -16.95 26.15
C ARG A 521 -7.10 -16.68 24.72
N ALA A 522 -8.02 -16.37 23.81
CA ALA A 522 -7.67 -16.02 22.44
C ALA A 522 -6.76 -14.78 22.41
N ILE A 523 -5.57 -14.94 21.82
CA ILE A 523 -4.65 -13.82 21.58
C ILE A 523 -5.09 -13.13 20.29
N THR A 524 -5.39 -11.84 20.35
CA THR A 524 -5.88 -11.06 19.20
C THR A 524 -4.84 -10.14 18.61
N ALA A 525 -3.92 -9.63 19.43
CA ALA A 525 -2.83 -8.81 18.94
C ALA A 525 -1.56 -8.94 19.77
N LEU A 526 -0.45 -8.69 19.10
CA LEU A 526 0.89 -8.62 19.66
C LEU A 526 1.53 -7.32 19.19
N ALA A 527 2.23 -6.64 20.08
CA ALA A 527 3.07 -5.50 19.73
C ALA A 527 4.42 -5.62 20.43
N VAL A 528 5.48 -5.18 19.77
CA VAL A 528 6.83 -5.14 20.33
C VAL A 528 7.27 -3.69 20.43
N ASP A 529 7.93 -3.34 21.53
CA ASP A 529 8.54 -2.04 21.72
C ASP A 529 9.50 -1.71 20.58
N PHE A 530 9.45 -0.47 20.11
CA PHE A 530 10.19 -0.04 18.93
C PHE A 530 11.71 -0.11 19.12
N ALA A 531 12.21 0.13 20.33
CA ALA A 531 13.63 0.18 20.64
C ALA A 531 14.14 -1.09 21.35
N ASN A 532 13.27 -1.86 22.01
CA ASN A 532 13.66 -3.02 22.80
C ASN A 532 12.94 -4.31 22.35
N PRO A 533 13.62 -5.24 21.67
CA PRO A 533 13.01 -6.49 21.18
C PRO A 533 12.55 -7.44 22.29
N ASN A 534 12.97 -7.22 23.55
CA ASN A 534 12.56 -8.02 24.71
C ASN A 534 11.35 -7.42 25.46
N SER A 535 10.90 -6.23 25.08
CA SER A 535 9.70 -5.61 25.64
C SER A 535 8.55 -5.78 24.67
N ALA A 536 7.56 -6.57 25.03
CA ALA A 536 6.43 -6.90 24.17
C ALA A 536 5.11 -6.87 24.94
N TYR A 537 4.02 -6.81 24.20
CA TYR A 537 2.66 -6.67 24.71
C TYR A 537 1.74 -7.68 24.03
N VAL A 538 0.80 -8.22 24.81
CA VAL A 538 -0.21 -9.17 24.36
C VAL A 538 -1.58 -8.58 24.68
N ALA A 539 -2.45 -8.54 23.67
CA ALA A 539 -3.87 -8.29 23.83
C ALA A 539 -4.66 -9.60 23.74
N LEU A 540 -5.63 -9.76 24.63
CA LEU A 540 -6.52 -10.91 24.70
C LEU A 540 -7.96 -10.47 24.43
N SER A 541 -8.72 -11.36 23.79
CA SER A 541 -10.15 -11.19 23.58
C SER A 541 -10.96 -12.25 24.32
N GLY A 542 -12.23 -11.94 24.52
CA GLY A 542 -13.23 -12.76 25.20
C GLY A 542 -13.96 -12.02 26.31
N PHE A 543 -15.25 -12.30 26.47
CA PHE A 543 -16.10 -11.69 27.50
C PHE A 543 -15.82 -12.26 28.89
N SER A 544 -16.15 -11.50 29.94
CA SER A 544 -16.11 -11.97 31.34
C SER A 544 -16.88 -13.30 31.45
N GLY A 545 -16.23 -14.36 31.91
CA GLY A 545 -16.74 -15.74 31.78
C GLY A 545 -15.66 -16.81 31.87
N PHE A 546 -14.40 -16.42 31.69
CA PHE A 546 -13.26 -17.28 32.01
C PHE A 546 -13.17 -17.51 33.53
N GLY A 547 -12.69 -18.67 33.95
CA GLY A 547 -12.53 -19.03 35.36
C GLY A 547 -11.46 -18.21 36.11
N ASP A 548 -10.98 -17.11 35.52
CA ASP A 548 -9.94 -16.24 36.05
C ASP A 548 -10.42 -14.77 36.04
N THR A 549 -9.81 -13.94 36.90
CA THR A 549 -10.17 -12.53 37.07
C THR A 549 -9.17 -11.56 36.46
N LEU A 550 -8.22 -12.05 35.64
CA LEU A 550 -7.20 -11.22 35.03
C LEU A 550 -7.80 -10.37 33.90
N GLY A 551 -7.16 -9.25 33.63
CA GLY A 551 -7.50 -8.35 32.53
C GLY A 551 -7.11 -8.91 31.16
N HIS A 552 -6.93 -8.01 30.19
CA HIS A 552 -6.78 -8.35 28.77
C HIS A 552 -5.51 -7.82 28.12
N VAL A 553 -4.70 -7.02 28.83
CA VAL A 553 -3.45 -6.46 28.30
C VAL A 553 -2.29 -6.86 29.20
N PHE A 554 -1.30 -7.54 28.63
CA PHE A 554 -0.12 -8.02 29.36
C PHE A 554 1.15 -7.47 28.75
N LYS A 555 2.15 -7.17 29.59
CA LYS A 555 3.48 -6.72 29.20
C LYS A 555 4.56 -7.69 29.67
N THR A 556 5.56 -7.91 28.82
CA THR A 556 6.84 -8.48 29.21
C THR A 556 7.95 -7.45 29.02
N SER A 557 9.02 -7.57 29.79
CA SER A 557 10.26 -6.80 29.62
C SER A 557 11.51 -7.69 29.48
N ASN A 558 11.30 -9.01 29.39
CA ASN A 558 12.35 -10.03 29.42
C ASN A 558 12.12 -11.12 28.36
N GLY A 559 11.61 -10.74 27.20
CA GLY A 559 11.44 -11.62 26.04
C GLY A 559 10.40 -12.72 26.26
N GLY A 560 9.41 -12.48 27.13
CA GLY A 560 8.34 -13.43 27.40
C GLY A 560 8.65 -14.46 28.50
N THR A 561 9.77 -14.33 29.22
CA THR A 561 10.04 -15.19 30.38
C THR A 561 8.97 -15.03 31.47
N SER A 562 8.43 -13.81 31.62
CA SER A 562 7.30 -13.51 32.49
C SER A 562 6.46 -12.37 31.92
N TRP A 563 5.16 -12.39 32.22
CA TRP A 563 4.20 -11.36 31.85
C TRP A 563 3.53 -10.73 33.07
N SER A 564 3.20 -9.45 32.97
CA SER A 564 2.46 -8.68 33.97
C SER A 564 1.19 -8.12 33.35
N ASP A 565 0.07 -8.28 34.05
CA ASP A 565 -1.20 -7.64 33.67
C ASP A 565 -1.09 -6.12 33.87
N ILE A 566 -1.33 -5.36 32.80
CA ILE A 566 -1.32 -3.89 32.77
C ILE A 566 -2.68 -3.33 32.37
N SER A 567 -3.75 -4.07 32.63
CA SER A 567 -5.11 -3.65 32.28
C SER A 567 -5.62 -2.53 33.19
N GLY A 568 -5.08 -2.37 34.39
CA GLY A 568 -5.39 -1.24 35.29
C GLY A 568 -6.89 -1.06 35.52
N ASN A 569 -7.41 0.10 35.12
CA ASN A 569 -8.84 0.46 35.17
C ASN A 569 -9.59 0.23 33.83
N LEU A 570 -9.01 -0.47 32.86
CA LEU A 570 -9.76 -0.87 31.66
C LEU A 570 -11.00 -1.66 32.08
N PRO A 571 -12.17 -1.39 31.45
CA PRO A 571 -13.31 -2.27 31.59
C PRO A 571 -12.92 -3.71 31.22
N ASN A 572 -13.56 -4.70 31.83
CA ASN A 572 -13.36 -6.11 31.48
C ASN A 572 -14.09 -6.42 30.16
N ILE A 573 -13.51 -5.97 29.05
CA ILE A 573 -14.02 -6.08 27.69
C ILE A 573 -12.93 -6.63 26.77
N PRO A 574 -13.30 -7.30 25.67
CA PRO A 574 -12.33 -7.75 24.68
C PRO A 574 -11.43 -6.62 24.16
N VAL A 575 -10.14 -6.94 24.01
CA VAL A 575 -9.15 -6.08 23.34
C VAL A 575 -8.77 -6.75 22.02
N ASN A 576 -8.88 -6.02 20.91
CA ASN A 576 -8.76 -6.56 19.56
C ASN A 576 -7.45 -6.16 18.86
N ASP A 577 -6.88 -5.00 19.21
CA ASP A 577 -5.58 -4.55 18.70
C ASP A 577 -4.85 -3.69 19.74
N ILE A 578 -3.52 -3.60 19.62
CA ILE A 578 -2.67 -2.80 20.50
C ILE A 578 -1.54 -2.12 19.70
N VAL A 579 -1.35 -0.83 19.96
CA VAL A 579 -0.26 -0.04 19.39
C VAL A 579 0.56 0.58 20.51
N VAL A 580 1.87 0.36 20.47
CA VAL A 580 2.85 1.02 21.35
C VAL A 580 3.31 2.29 20.66
N ASP A 581 3.26 3.42 21.37
CA ASP A 581 3.76 4.68 20.84
C ASP A 581 5.30 4.68 20.87
N PRO A 582 5.98 4.74 19.71
CA PRO A 582 7.44 4.74 19.67
C PRO A 582 8.06 6.08 20.09
N ASP A 583 7.26 7.14 20.11
CA ASP A 583 7.75 8.52 20.27
C ASP A 583 7.46 9.09 21.67
N ILE A 584 6.51 8.50 22.40
CA ILE A 584 6.14 8.92 23.74
C ILE A 584 6.17 7.71 24.67
N ALA A 585 7.19 7.67 25.53
CA ALA A 585 7.38 6.58 26.48
C ALA A 585 6.11 6.34 27.31
N ASN A 586 5.83 5.06 27.60
CA ASN A 586 4.68 4.59 28.38
C ASN A 586 3.30 4.91 27.76
N THR A 587 3.26 5.43 26.53
CA THR A 587 2.00 5.65 25.81
C THR A 587 1.61 4.43 25.01
N LEU A 588 0.39 3.94 25.22
CA LEU A 588 -0.21 2.87 24.42
C LEU A 588 -1.63 3.23 24.00
N TYR A 589 -2.09 2.59 22.93
CA TYR A 589 -3.46 2.64 22.45
C TYR A 589 -3.98 1.22 22.27
N VAL A 590 -5.20 0.95 22.72
CA VAL A 590 -5.86 -0.35 22.58
C VAL A 590 -7.21 -0.20 21.91
N ALA A 591 -7.49 -1.07 20.95
CA ALA A 591 -8.79 -1.21 20.31
C ALA A 591 -9.62 -2.22 21.08
N THR A 592 -10.88 -1.87 21.33
CA THR A 592 -11.81 -2.68 22.12
C THR A 592 -13.17 -2.74 21.45
N ASP A 593 -14.07 -3.56 22.00
CA ASP A 593 -15.45 -3.68 21.52
C ASP A 593 -16.31 -2.42 21.71
N ILE A 594 -15.83 -1.41 22.45
CA ILE A 594 -16.56 -0.17 22.71
C ILE A 594 -15.77 1.10 22.36
N GLY A 595 -14.71 0.98 21.57
CA GLY A 595 -13.89 2.10 21.10
C GLY A 595 -12.41 1.95 21.42
N VAL A 596 -11.70 3.08 21.42
CA VAL A 596 -10.25 3.14 21.63
C VAL A 596 -9.93 3.71 23.01
N PHE A 597 -9.03 3.05 23.73
CA PHE A 597 -8.49 3.54 25.00
C PHE A 597 -7.01 3.86 24.88
N THR A 598 -6.53 4.79 25.69
CA THR A 598 -5.13 5.20 25.77
C THR A 598 -4.65 5.27 27.21
N THR A 599 -3.37 4.99 27.40
CA THR A 599 -2.63 5.16 28.65
C THR A 599 -1.38 6.00 28.36
N ALA A 600 -0.91 6.75 29.34
CA ALA A 600 0.37 7.48 29.30
C ALA A 600 1.33 7.06 30.44
N ASP A 601 0.93 6.09 31.25
CA ASP A 601 1.63 5.63 32.45
C ASP A 601 1.98 4.13 32.39
N GLY A 602 1.94 3.55 31.20
CA GLY A 602 2.33 2.15 30.95
C GLY A 602 1.26 1.14 31.33
N GLY A 603 0.02 1.60 31.49
CA GLY A 603 -1.17 0.77 31.72
C GLY A 603 -1.68 0.76 33.17
N ALA A 604 -1.15 1.63 34.05
CA ALA A 604 -1.72 1.80 35.38
C ALA A 604 -3.10 2.47 35.31
N THR A 605 -3.26 3.45 34.40
CA THR A 605 -4.54 4.09 34.11
C THR A 605 -4.78 4.24 32.61
N TRP A 606 -6.05 4.10 32.23
CA TRP A 606 -6.57 4.12 30.87
C TRP A 606 -7.75 5.06 30.78
N SER A 607 -7.82 5.77 29.66
CA SER A 607 -8.84 6.76 29.32
C SER A 607 -9.40 6.48 27.93
N VAL A 608 -10.67 6.82 27.68
CA VAL A 608 -11.22 6.81 26.31
C VAL A 608 -10.44 7.82 25.47
N LEU A 609 -10.02 7.43 24.26
CA LEU A 609 -9.29 8.31 23.35
C LEU A 609 -10.27 9.18 22.55
N GLY A 610 -10.08 10.50 22.63
CA GLY A 610 -10.80 11.47 21.80
C GLY A 610 -12.31 11.53 22.05
N THR A 611 -13.03 12.12 21.08
CA THR A 611 -14.48 12.27 21.08
C THR A 611 -15.04 12.02 19.67
N GLY A 612 -16.30 11.63 19.56
CA GLY A 612 -17.01 11.54 18.27
C GLY A 612 -17.00 10.14 17.64
N LEU A 613 -16.01 9.29 17.92
CA LEU A 613 -16.07 7.87 17.55
C LEU A 613 -17.27 7.21 18.27
N PRO A 614 -18.23 6.61 17.55
CA PRO A 614 -19.31 5.86 18.17
C PRO A 614 -18.78 4.68 18.99
N ARG A 615 -19.52 4.27 20.02
CA ARG A 615 -19.20 3.04 20.77
C ARG A 615 -19.46 1.82 19.87
N THR A 616 -18.41 1.35 19.22
CA THR A 616 -18.41 0.21 18.32
C THR A 616 -17.11 -0.56 18.47
N ALA A 617 -17.10 -1.80 18.01
CA ALA A 617 -15.89 -2.60 18.00
C ALA A 617 -14.86 -2.01 17.03
N ILE A 618 -13.65 -1.83 17.55
CA ILE A 618 -12.47 -1.46 16.77
C ILE A 618 -11.63 -2.71 16.65
N LEU A 619 -11.25 -3.05 15.42
CA LEU A 619 -10.52 -4.28 15.09
C LEU A 619 -9.08 -4.02 14.64
N SER A 620 -8.74 -2.78 14.30
CA SER A 620 -7.35 -2.42 14.00
C SER A 620 -7.01 -0.99 14.37
N LEU A 621 -5.77 -0.78 14.82
CA LEU A 621 -5.15 0.52 15.03
C LEU A 621 -3.83 0.60 14.26
N LYS A 622 -3.58 1.74 13.60
CA LYS A 622 -2.27 2.08 13.04
C LYS A 622 -1.90 3.52 13.34
N LEU A 623 -0.72 3.70 13.93
CA LEU A 623 -0.15 5.02 14.18
C LEU A 623 0.70 5.46 12.99
N ILE A 624 0.22 6.48 12.27
CA ILE A 624 1.03 7.20 11.29
C ILE A 624 1.89 8.22 12.05
N ARG A 625 3.13 7.84 12.34
CA ARG A 625 4.06 8.63 13.17
C ARG A 625 4.26 10.05 12.63
N SER A 626 4.45 10.20 11.32
CA SER A 626 4.79 11.48 10.67
C SER A 626 3.76 12.58 10.91
N SER A 627 2.47 12.23 10.96
CA SER A 627 1.38 13.16 11.19
C SER A 627 0.80 13.08 12.60
N ARG A 628 1.27 12.15 13.43
CA ARG A 628 0.69 11.82 14.74
C ARG A 628 -0.81 11.54 14.63
N THR A 629 -1.16 10.72 13.66
CA THR A 629 -2.53 10.27 13.43
C THR A 629 -2.63 8.80 13.82
N LEU A 630 -3.58 8.46 14.70
CA LEU A 630 -3.94 7.08 14.96
C LEU A 630 -5.21 6.75 14.17
N ARG A 631 -5.08 5.91 13.15
CA ARG A 631 -6.20 5.40 12.36
C ARG A 631 -6.79 4.16 13.02
N ALA A 632 -8.09 4.17 13.26
CA ALA A 632 -8.85 3.08 13.84
C ALA A 632 -9.81 2.50 12.80
N ALA A 633 -9.72 1.20 12.54
CA ALA A 633 -10.64 0.47 11.66
C ALA A 633 -11.72 -0.19 12.51
N SER A 634 -12.98 0.11 12.22
CA SER A 634 -14.12 -0.39 12.99
C SER A 634 -14.88 -1.50 12.27
N HIS A 635 -15.63 -2.24 13.06
CA HIS A 635 -16.63 -3.18 12.60
C HIS A 635 -17.95 -2.43 12.34
N GLY A 636 -18.19 -2.00 11.09
CA GLY A 636 -19.45 -1.43 10.64
C GLY A 636 -19.58 0.10 10.76
N ARG A 637 -18.51 0.83 11.12
CA ARG A 637 -18.45 2.31 11.10
C ARG A 637 -17.25 2.85 10.30
N SER A 638 -16.72 2.06 9.36
CA SER A 638 -15.55 2.38 8.53
C SER A 638 -14.29 2.72 9.34
N ALA A 639 -13.45 3.64 8.87
CA ALA A 639 -12.22 4.06 9.53
C ALA A 639 -12.35 5.45 10.18
N TRP A 640 -11.63 5.68 11.28
CA TRP A 640 -11.62 6.91 12.04
C TRP A 640 -10.20 7.37 12.37
N ASP A 641 -9.88 8.64 12.16
CA ASP A 641 -8.56 9.20 12.45
C ASP A 641 -8.61 10.05 13.73
N PHE A 642 -7.76 9.71 14.69
CA PHE A 642 -7.48 10.54 15.87
C PHE A 642 -6.19 11.32 15.67
N SER A 643 -6.19 12.60 16.02
CA SER A 643 -4.94 13.31 16.29
C SER A 643 -4.47 12.93 17.70
N VAL A 644 -3.25 12.42 17.81
CA VAL A 644 -2.62 12.06 19.09
C VAL A 644 -1.48 13.01 19.43
N PRO A 645 -1.10 13.17 20.71
CA PRO A 645 0.02 14.03 21.10
C PRO A 645 1.31 13.64 20.36
N GLY A 646 2.23 14.59 20.17
CA GLY A 646 3.51 14.32 19.54
C GLY A 646 4.60 15.31 19.94
N ASN A 647 5.77 14.78 20.28
CA ASN A 647 7.02 15.52 20.42
C ASN A 647 8.05 14.85 19.50
N LEU A 648 8.09 15.25 18.24
CA LEU A 648 8.93 14.63 17.22
C LEU A 648 10.05 15.57 16.80
N PRO A 649 11.24 15.05 16.43
CA PRO A 649 12.12 15.80 15.56
C PRO A 649 11.48 15.91 14.17
N VAL A 650 11.67 17.04 13.51
CA VAL A 650 11.19 17.29 12.14
C VAL A 650 12.41 17.55 11.29
N VAL A 651 12.76 16.59 10.45
CA VAL A 651 14.06 16.59 9.78
C VAL A 651 13.95 17.16 8.38
N GLU A 652 14.82 18.11 8.05
CA GLU A 652 14.91 18.70 6.72
C GLU A 652 16.35 18.64 6.20
N LEU A 653 16.52 18.16 4.96
CA LEU A 653 17.75 18.24 4.21
C LEU A 653 17.63 19.36 3.16
N SER A 654 18.43 20.41 3.30
CA SER A 654 18.38 21.57 2.40
C SER A 654 19.77 21.93 1.84
N PRO A 655 19.96 21.91 0.52
CA PRO A 655 19.00 21.49 -0.51
C PRO A 655 18.78 19.96 -0.52
N ALA A 656 17.60 19.49 -0.98
CA ALA A 656 17.28 18.07 -1.10
C ALA A 656 17.97 17.36 -2.28
N GLN A 657 18.69 18.12 -3.13
CA GLN A 657 19.50 17.61 -4.22
C GLN A 657 20.78 18.44 -4.37
N LEU A 658 21.91 17.77 -4.60
CA LEU A 658 23.16 18.37 -5.02
C LEU A 658 23.50 17.99 -6.47
N ASN A 659 23.75 18.99 -7.30
CA ASN A 659 24.24 18.80 -8.66
C ASN A 659 25.62 19.43 -8.83
N PHE A 660 26.64 18.58 -8.98
CA PHE A 660 28.05 18.98 -9.09
C PHE A 660 28.46 19.39 -10.51
N GLY A 661 27.56 19.29 -11.50
CA GLY A 661 27.87 19.58 -12.90
C GLY A 661 28.96 18.67 -13.45
N SER A 662 29.74 19.18 -14.40
CA SER A 662 30.87 18.44 -15.00
C SER A 662 32.14 18.65 -14.20
N VAL A 663 32.70 17.57 -13.64
CA VAL A 663 33.95 17.57 -12.88
C VAL A 663 34.99 16.71 -13.60
N PRO A 664 36.20 17.24 -13.84
CA PRO A 664 37.26 16.47 -14.47
C PRO A 664 37.65 15.22 -13.67
N LEU A 665 37.97 14.12 -14.36
CA LEU A 665 38.32 12.86 -13.70
C LEU A 665 39.46 13.04 -12.68
N ASN A 666 39.30 12.43 -11.51
CA ASN A 666 40.24 12.48 -10.38
C ASN A 666 40.45 13.88 -9.77
N THR A 667 39.58 14.84 -10.09
CA THR A 667 39.49 16.13 -9.39
C THR A 667 38.22 16.19 -8.55
N SER A 668 38.18 17.06 -7.55
CA SER A 668 37.08 17.12 -6.59
C SER A 668 36.30 18.42 -6.67
N ALA A 669 34.97 18.33 -6.57
CA ALA A 669 34.09 19.46 -6.28
C ALA A 669 33.31 19.18 -4.99
N SER A 670 33.03 20.20 -4.20
CA SER A 670 32.35 20.04 -2.90
C SER A 670 31.10 20.92 -2.82
N GLN A 671 30.03 20.38 -2.25
CA GLN A 671 28.81 21.11 -1.94
C GLN A 671 28.29 20.66 -0.58
N THR A 672 27.45 21.49 0.04
CA THR A 672 26.99 21.25 1.41
C THR A 672 25.46 21.10 1.44
N ILE A 673 24.99 20.12 2.19
CA ILE A 673 23.59 19.99 2.62
C ILE A 673 23.53 20.38 4.09
N THR A 674 22.51 21.14 4.47
CA THR A 674 22.18 21.42 5.87
C THR A 674 21.11 20.44 6.34
N LEU A 675 21.39 19.73 7.44
CA LEU A 675 20.42 18.91 8.16
C LEU A 675 19.86 19.75 9.31
N THR A 676 18.57 20.07 9.27
CA THR A 676 17.89 20.87 10.29
C THR A 676 16.86 20.04 11.03
N ASN A 677 16.80 20.18 12.36
CA ASN A 677 15.72 19.65 13.18
C ASN A 677 14.74 20.79 13.51
N ASN A 678 13.67 20.93 12.72
CA ASN A 678 12.58 21.89 12.92
C ASN A 678 11.55 21.43 13.97
N GLY A 679 11.78 20.27 14.61
CA GLY A 679 10.86 19.67 15.56
C GLY A 679 11.03 20.17 16.99
N THR A 680 10.32 19.51 17.91
CA THR A 680 10.33 19.84 19.34
C THR A 680 11.14 18.85 20.17
N SER A 681 11.55 17.72 19.60
CA SER A 681 12.33 16.67 20.27
C SER A 681 13.74 16.53 19.68
N LEU A 682 14.62 15.84 20.41
CA LEU A 682 16.00 15.59 20.01
C LEU A 682 16.03 14.63 18.80
N LEU A 683 16.73 15.04 17.74
CA LEU A 683 17.02 14.17 16.60
C LEU A 683 18.27 13.35 16.93
N ASN A 684 18.14 12.04 17.12
CA ASN A 684 19.27 11.13 17.30
C ASN A 684 19.65 10.54 15.94
N ILE A 685 20.92 10.67 15.56
CA ILE A 685 21.46 10.22 14.29
C ILE A 685 22.19 8.89 14.51
N THR A 686 21.72 7.85 13.84
CA THR A 686 22.30 6.51 13.86
C THR A 686 23.43 6.39 12.84
N SER A 687 23.25 6.92 11.62
CA SER A 687 24.30 6.91 10.60
C SER A 687 24.09 7.98 9.52
N ILE A 688 25.18 8.42 8.89
CA ILE A 688 25.17 9.27 7.69
C ILE A 688 26.07 8.60 6.66
N SER A 689 25.53 8.25 5.49
CA SER A 689 26.23 7.49 4.45
C SER A 689 25.82 7.89 3.04
N THR A 690 26.62 7.50 2.05
CA THR A 690 26.26 7.60 0.63
C THR A 690 25.99 6.22 0.06
N LEU A 691 24.87 6.07 -0.63
CA LEU A 691 24.36 4.80 -1.18
C LEU A 691 24.24 4.89 -2.71
N GLY A 692 24.19 3.73 -3.36
CA GLY A 692 24.01 3.60 -4.82
C GLY A 692 25.27 3.16 -5.57
N ILE A 693 25.11 2.88 -6.86
CA ILE A 693 26.12 2.27 -7.74
C ILE A 693 27.41 3.10 -7.82
N ASN A 694 27.30 4.43 -7.77
CA ASN A 694 28.43 5.35 -7.85
C ASN A 694 28.78 6.00 -6.50
N SER A 695 28.34 5.42 -5.38
CA SER A 695 28.53 5.98 -4.03
C SER A 695 29.98 6.29 -3.69
N SER A 696 30.94 5.51 -4.21
CA SER A 696 32.37 5.73 -4.01
C SER A 696 32.89 7.08 -4.54
N ASP A 697 32.20 7.67 -5.51
CA ASP A 697 32.57 8.98 -6.06
C ASP A 697 32.05 10.13 -5.20
N PHE A 698 31.16 9.88 -4.23
CA PHE A 698 30.54 10.88 -3.35
C PHE A 698 30.92 10.58 -1.90
N VAL A 699 31.89 11.32 -1.37
CA VAL A 699 32.37 11.15 0.01
C VAL A 699 31.77 12.25 0.88
N GLN A 700 31.10 11.87 1.98
CA GLN A 700 30.51 12.83 2.92
C GLN A 700 31.40 13.05 4.15
N HIS A 701 31.48 14.30 4.59
CA HIS A 701 32.02 14.73 5.88
C HIS A 701 30.99 15.63 6.57
N ASN A 702 30.78 15.49 7.88
CA ASN A 702 29.76 16.26 8.58
C ASN A 702 30.20 16.67 9.98
N ASN A 703 29.45 17.62 10.57
CA ASN A 703 29.61 18.05 11.96
C ASN A 703 28.36 17.76 12.81
N CYS A 704 27.52 16.80 12.41
CA CYS A 704 26.21 16.55 13.02
C CYS A 704 26.27 15.81 14.36
N GLY A 705 27.42 15.21 14.70
CA GLY A 705 27.55 14.40 15.90
C GLY A 705 26.56 13.22 15.94
N ALA A 706 26.24 12.74 17.14
CA ALA A 706 25.23 11.70 17.34
C ALA A 706 23.79 12.25 17.43
N SER A 707 23.60 13.57 17.50
CA SER A 707 22.28 14.17 17.65
C SER A 707 22.23 15.66 17.30
N VAL A 708 21.06 16.15 16.85
CA VAL A 708 20.76 17.55 16.59
C VAL A 708 19.59 18.01 17.47
N ALA A 709 19.82 19.03 18.30
CA ALA A 709 18.80 19.59 19.18
C ALA A 709 17.61 20.19 18.42
N ALA A 710 16.46 20.31 19.08
CA ALA A 710 15.30 21.00 18.53
C ALA A 710 15.64 22.44 18.12
N GLY A 711 15.25 22.84 16.92
CA GLY A 711 15.56 24.14 16.31
C GLY A 711 17.02 24.31 15.86
N ALA A 712 17.87 23.29 16.02
CA ALA A 712 19.28 23.35 15.61
C ALA A 712 19.50 22.72 14.23
N SER A 713 20.67 22.97 13.66
CA SER A 713 21.11 22.39 12.40
C SER A 713 22.58 22.02 12.42
N CYS A 714 22.97 21.17 11.48
CA CYS A 714 24.35 20.81 11.19
C CYS A 714 24.57 20.72 9.68
N SER A 715 25.83 20.65 9.25
CA SER A 715 26.23 20.62 7.85
C SER A 715 26.85 19.29 7.46
N ILE A 716 26.43 18.77 6.32
CA ILE A 716 26.98 17.59 5.64
C ILE A 716 27.61 18.07 4.34
N ASN A 717 28.93 18.13 4.30
CA ASN A 717 29.71 18.45 3.11
C ASN A 717 29.93 17.18 2.28
N VAL A 718 29.49 17.19 1.04
CA VAL A 718 29.67 16.08 0.09
C VAL A 718 30.70 16.49 -0.95
N VAL A 719 31.74 15.66 -1.09
CA VAL A 719 32.82 15.80 -2.06
C VAL A 719 32.60 14.81 -3.20
N PHE A 720 32.42 15.32 -4.42
CA PHE A 720 32.30 14.53 -5.64
C PHE A 720 33.66 14.45 -6.35
N THR A 721 34.20 13.24 -6.51
CA THR A 721 35.44 12.94 -7.23
C THR A 721 35.20 11.83 -8.25
N PRO A 722 34.88 12.15 -9.51
CA PRO A 722 34.56 11.14 -10.50
C PRO A 722 35.79 10.33 -10.92
N SER A 723 35.67 9.00 -10.85
CA SER A 723 36.70 8.05 -11.30
C SER A 723 36.50 7.59 -12.75
N ALA A 724 35.32 7.84 -13.33
CA ALA A 724 34.96 7.47 -14.70
C ALA A 724 34.12 8.56 -15.38
N ALA A 725 34.17 8.62 -16.71
CA ALA A 725 33.45 9.60 -17.50
C ALA A 725 31.95 9.28 -17.60
N GLY A 726 31.12 10.31 -17.81
CA GLY A 726 29.66 10.21 -17.92
C GLY A 726 28.92 10.54 -16.62
N THR A 727 27.59 10.40 -16.64
CA THR A 727 26.73 10.72 -15.49
C THR A 727 26.96 9.76 -14.33
N ARG A 728 27.15 10.33 -13.14
CA ARG A 728 27.35 9.62 -11.87
C ARG A 728 26.26 10.08 -10.90
N SER A 729 25.56 9.12 -10.32
CA SER A 729 24.47 9.37 -9.38
C SER A 729 24.61 8.51 -8.12
N ALA A 730 24.28 9.09 -6.98
CA ALA A 730 24.23 8.45 -5.67
C ALA A 730 23.13 9.10 -4.80
N THR A 731 22.95 8.59 -3.58
CA THR A 731 21.98 9.12 -2.61
C THR A 731 22.68 9.31 -1.27
N LEU A 732 22.58 10.51 -0.68
CA LEU A 732 22.92 10.71 0.72
C LEU A 732 21.78 10.14 1.57
N SER A 733 22.12 9.36 2.60
CA SER A 733 21.18 8.72 3.52
C SER A 733 21.56 9.05 4.97
N VAL A 734 20.61 9.62 5.72
CA VAL A 734 20.74 9.95 7.14
C VAL A 734 19.74 9.09 7.90
N ALA A 735 20.21 8.06 8.60
CA ALA A 735 19.38 7.24 9.46
C ALA A 735 19.27 7.90 10.83
N ASP A 736 18.04 8.20 11.25
CA ASP A 736 17.73 8.88 12.50
C ASP A 736 16.43 8.38 13.16
N ASN A 737 16.03 8.97 14.29
CA ASN A 737 14.79 8.64 15.01
C ASN A 737 13.55 9.43 14.56
N GLY A 738 13.68 10.34 13.60
CA GLY A 738 12.58 11.14 13.09
C GLY A 738 11.66 10.38 12.14
N PRO A 739 10.40 10.87 11.95
CA PRO A 739 9.52 10.30 10.95
C PRO A 739 10.13 10.37 9.55
N GLY A 740 9.90 9.33 8.76
CA GLY A 740 10.44 9.22 7.40
C GLY A 740 11.91 8.82 7.32
N SER A 741 12.56 8.49 8.44
CA SER A 741 13.92 7.96 8.47
C SER A 741 14.05 6.64 7.67
N PRO A 742 15.14 6.44 6.90
CA PRO A 742 16.24 7.39 6.71
C PRO A 742 15.86 8.56 5.80
N GLN A 743 16.35 9.76 6.13
CA GLN A 743 16.20 10.95 5.30
C GLN A 743 17.18 10.90 4.14
N THR A 744 16.71 11.21 2.93
CA THR A 744 17.53 11.07 1.71
C THR A 744 17.64 12.36 0.90
N ALA A 745 18.81 12.58 0.30
CA ALA A 745 19.03 13.63 -0.70
C ALA A 745 19.71 13.07 -1.96
N ILE A 746 19.34 13.59 -3.14
CA ILE A 746 19.84 13.11 -4.43
C ILE A 746 21.20 13.74 -4.74
N LEU A 747 22.16 12.94 -5.17
CA LEU A 747 23.51 13.39 -5.56
C LEU A 747 23.74 13.08 -7.05
N THR A 748 24.08 14.10 -7.84
CA THR A 748 24.35 13.94 -9.28
C THR A 748 25.57 14.75 -9.72
N GLY A 749 26.36 14.20 -10.64
CA GLY A 749 27.46 14.90 -11.32
C GLY A 749 27.86 14.17 -12.59
N ALA A 750 28.76 14.74 -13.39
CA ALA A 750 29.30 14.09 -14.58
C ALA A 750 30.83 14.11 -14.54
N GLY A 751 31.44 12.93 -14.66
CA GLY A 751 32.87 12.83 -14.89
C GLY A 751 33.20 13.24 -16.32
N VAL A 752 34.16 14.14 -16.51
CA VAL A 752 34.63 14.55 -17.84
C VAL A 752 36.12 14.30 -17.99
N ILE A 753 36.54 13.85 -19.17
CA ILE A 753 37.95 13.61 -19.46
C ILE A 753 38.61 14.97 -19.74
N PRO A 754 39.68 15.37 -19.02
CA PRO A 754 40.46 16.56 -19.36
C PRO A 754 41.00 16.47 -20.78
N ASP A 755 40.83 17.51 -21.60
CA ASP A 755 41.32 17.55 -22.98
C ASP A 755 41.69 18.98 -23.43
N PHE A 756 42.19 19.20 -24.64
CA PHE A 756 42.45 20.53 -25.17
C PHE A 756 41.99 20.66 -26.62
N SER A 757 41.76 21.89 -27.06
CA SER A 757 41.43 22.20 -28.44
C SER A 757 42.42 23.20 -29.02
N LEU A 758 42.61 23.13 -30.34
CA LEU A 758 43.50 24.01 -31.09
C LEU A 758 42.69 24.87 -32.05
N SER A 759 43.09 26.12 -32.22
CA SER A 759 42.56 27.00 -33.27
C SER A 759 43.64 27.97 -33.74
N SER A 760 43.70 28.30 -35.03
CA SER A 760 44.64 29.30 -35.56
C SER A 760 43.94 30.58 -35.99
N THR A 761 44.63 31.71 -35.90
CA THR A 761 44.14 33.00 -36.42
C THR A 761 45.27 33.76 -37.10
N PRO A 762 45.17 34.09 -38.40
CA PRO A 762 44.11 33.67 -39.33
C PRO A 762 44.13 32.16 -39.65
N ALA A 763 43.03 31.62 -40.20
CA ALA A 763 42.93 30.21 -40.64
C ALA A 763 43.53 29.97 -42.05
N SER A 764 43.95 31.04 -42.71
CA SER A 764 44.73 30.99 -43.95
C SER A 764 45.68 32.20 -44.04
N ALA A 765 46.77 32.06 -44.80
CA ALA A 765 47.70 33.15 -45.07
C ALA A 765 48.22 33.09 -46.51
N THR A 766 48.37 34.26 -47.13
CA THR A 766 48.92 34.42 -48.48
C THR A 766 50.20 35.25 -48.42
N LEU A 767 51.27 34.80 -49.06
CA LEU A 767 52.58 35.43 -48.98
C LEU A 767 53.39 35.19 -50.27
N THR A 768 54.41 36.00 -50.52
CA THR A 768 55.29 35.86 -51.69
C THR A 768 56.58 35.14 -51.29
N ALA A 769 57.17 34.34 -52.17
CA ALA A 769 58.43 33.65 -51.90
C ALA A 769 59.53 34.63 -51.42
N GLY A 770 60.06 34.39 -50.21
CA GLY A 770 61.02 35.27 -49.54
C GLY A 770 60.47 36.06 -48.36
N THR A 771 59.17 35.95 -48.09
CA THR A 771 58.50 36.62 -46.97
C THR A 771 58.09 35.64 -45.88
N THR A 772 57.67 36.18 -44.73
CA THR A 772 57.30 35.42 -43.53
C THR A 772 55.82 35.61 -43.20
N ALA A 773 55.10 34.52 -42.95
CA ALA A 773 53.76 34.56 -42.36
C ALA A 773 53.83 34.26 -40.86
N VAL A 774 53.01 34.97 -40.08
CA VAL A 774 52.89 34.79 -38.63
C VAL A 774 51.44 34.49 -38.29
N LEU A 775 51.19 33.33 -37.69
CA LEU A 775 49.87 32.87 -37.27
C LEU A 775 49.84 32.76 -35.75
N LYS A 776 48.70 33.11 -35.14
CA LYS A 776 48.46 32.87 -33.71
C LYS A 776 47.81 31.50 -33.55
N LEU A 777 48.48 30.55 -32.90
CA LEU A 777 47.91 29.28 -32.48
C LEU A 777 47.39 29.41 -31.06
N SER A 778 46.07 29.33 -30.89
CA SER A 778 45.41 29.31 -29.59
C SER A 778 45.14 27.87 -29.16
N VAL A 779 45.49 27.57 -27.92
CA VAL A 779 45.31 26.27 -27.27
C VAL A 779 44.37 26.48 -26.08
N ALA A 780 43.11 26.07 -26.24
CA ALA A 780 42.10 26.26 -25.21
C ALA A 780 41.92 24.96 -24.39
N PRO A 781 42.00 25.02 -23.05
CA PRO A 781 41.72 23.86 -22.22
C PRO A 781 40.24 23.47 -22.34
N VAL A 782 39.98 22.18 -22.41
CA VAL A 782 38.66 21.56 -22.40
C VAL A 782 38.58 20.72 -21.13
N ASN A 783 37.48 20.82 -20.38
CA ASN A 783 37.29 20.04 -19.15
C ASN A 783 38.46 20.18 -18.13
N GLY A 784 38.95 21.40 -17.92
CA GLY A 784 39.96 21.69 -16.88
C GLY A 784 41.39 21.26 -17.19
N PHE A 785 41.70 20.91 -18.44
CA PHE A 785 43.03 20.44 -18.82
C PHE A 785 44.16 21.45 -18.52
N ASN A 786 45.17 20.99 -17.81
CA ASN A 786 46.26 21.83 -17.29
C ASN A 786 47.65 21.22 -17.49
N GLN A 787 47.77 20.21 -18.36
CA GLN A 787 49.04 19.55 -18.63
C GLN A 787 49.79 20.27 -19.77
N THR A 788 51.10 20.05 -19.85
CA THR A 788 51.93 20.63 -20.92
C THR A 788 51.63 19.98 -22.27
N ILE A 789 51.43 20.80 -23.30
CA ILE A 789 51.14 20.41 -24.67
C ILE A 789 52.33 20.77 -25.54
N ALA A 790 52.97 19.78 -26.16
CA ALA A 790 53.99 20.00 -27.17
C ALA A 790 53.34 20.38 -28.51
N LEU A 791 53.86 21.41 -29.18
CA LEU A 791 53.30 21.97 -30.40
C LEU A 791 54.27 21.78 -31.57
N THR A 792 53.76 21.28 -32.68
CA THR A 792 54.53 21.08 -33.91
C THR A 792 53.79 21.64 -35.11
N CYS A 793 54.55 21.96 -36.16
CA CYS A 793 54.03 22.38 -37.45
C CYS A 793 54.68 21.52 -38.54
N ALA A 794 53.86 21.00 -39.45
CA ALA A 794 54.29 20.20 -40.59
C ALA A 794 53.49 20.58 -41.85
N GLY A 795 53.86 20.03 -43.01
CA GLY A 795 53.17 20.29 -44.28
C GLY A 795 53.63 21.58 -44.99
N GLN A 796 54.71 22.21 -44.51
CA GLN A 796 55.29 23.39 -45.14
C GLN A 796 55.84 23.09 -46.54
N PRO A 797 55.76 24.04 -47.49
CA PRO A 797 56.31 23.87 -48.83
C PRO A 797 57.82 23.64 -48.82
N ALA A 798 58.34 22.98 -49.87
CA ALA A 798 59.77 22.82 -50.05
C ALA A 798 60.49 24.19 -50.03
N LEU A 799 61.69 24.25 -49.43
CA LEU A 799 62.46 25.49 -49.25
C LEU A 799 61.74 26.54 -48.37
N SER A 800 60.99 26.08 -47.37
CA SER A 800 60.45 26.91 -46.30
C SER A 800 60.68 26.25 -44.94
N THR A 801 60.55 27.02 -43.86
CA THR A 801 60.54 26.50 -42.49
C THR A 801 59.21 26.86 -41.83
N CYS A 802 58.68 25.97 -41.00
CA CYS A 802 57.57 26.28 -40.10
C CYS A 802 58.01 26.03 -38.67
N ALA A 803 58.04 27.08 -37.85
CA ALA A 803 58.46 27.00 -36.45
C ALA A 803 57.31 27.45 -35.54
N VAL A 804 57.13 26.78 -34.40
CA VAL A 804 56.18 27.17 -33.36
C VAL A 804 56.96 27.65 -32.14
N SER A 805 56.63 28.84 -31.62
CA SER A 805 57.28 29.44 -30.45
C SER A 805 56.23 30.00 -29.46
N PRO A 806 56.24 29.56 -28.18
CA PRO A 806 57.05 28.47 -27.65
C PRO A 806 56.67 27.11 -28.25
N THR A 807 57.60 26.14 -28.24
CA THR A 807 57.36 24.77 -28.75
C THR A 807 56.47 23.93 -27.83
N SER A 808 56.09 24.46 -26.67
CA SER A 808 55.06 23.88 -25.80
C SER A 808 54.35 24.96 -25.00
N VAL A 809 53.09 24.70 -24.63
CA VAL A 809 52.29 25.57 -23.76
C VAL A 809 51.61 24.75 -22.68
N THR A 810 51.38 25.34 -21.51
CA THR A 810 50.62 24.70 -20.42
C THR A 810 49.42 25.58 -20.08
N PRO A 811 48.22 25.24 -20.55
CA PRO A 811 47.01 25.95 -20.15
C PRO A 811 46.78 25.87 -18.64
N ASN A 812 46.12 26.87 -18.05
CA ASN A 812 45.85 26.90 -16.61
C ASN A 812 44.52 26.22 -16.22
N GLY A 813 43.94 25.42 -17.11
CA GLY A 813 42.65 24.76 -16.91
C GLY A 813 41.42 25.60 -17.29
N THR A 814 41.52 26.93 -17.37
CA THR A 814 40.36 27.82 -17.61
C THR A 814 40.52 28.78 -18.79
N SER A 815 41.74 29.13 -19.16
CA SER A 815 42.02 30.16 -20.18
C SER A 815 42.93 29.62 -21.29
N ALA A 816 42.64 30.04 -22.52
CA ALA A 816 43.45 29.65 -23.66
C ALA A 816 44.86 30.25 -23.56
N THR A 817 45.86 29.44 -23.87
CA THR A 817 47.26 29.86 -24.01
C THR A 817 47.62 29.93 -25.48
N THR A 818 48.51 30.84 -25.86
CA THR A 818 48.78 31.11 -27.27
C THR A 818 50.25 30.90 -27.60
N ALA A 819 50.51 30.27 -28.74
CA ALA A 819 51.83 30.18 -29.36
C ALA A 819 51.81 30.89 -30.72
N THR A 820 52.99 31.26 -31.20
CA THR A 820 53.17 31.88 -32.52
C THR A 820 53.73 30.87 -33.48
N VAL A 821 53.09 30.71 -34.64
CA VAL A 821 53.60 29.90 -35.74
C VAL A 821 54.20 30.85 -36.78
N THR A 822 55.47 30.66 -37.09
CA THR A 822 56.22 31.46 -38.06
C THR A 822 56.61 30.60 -39.24
N VAL A 823 56.15 30.98 -40.43
CA VAL A 823 56.47 30.30 -41.69
C VAL A 823 57.36 31.21 -42.52
N VAL A 824 58.62 30.80 -42.73
CA VAL A 824 59.61 31.59 -43.50
C VAL A 824 59.83 30.92 -44.85
N THR A 825 59.55 31.66 -45.94
CA THR A 825 59.82 31.18 -47.32
C THR A 825 61.12 31.76 -47.87
N THR A 826 61.73 31.04 -48.82
CA THR A 826 63.02 31.42 -49.42
C THR A 826 62.81 32.29 -50.66
N ALA A 827 63.49 33.43 -50.71
CA ALA A 827 63.42 34.39 -51.82
C ALA A 827 64.11 33.86 -53.10
N ARG A 828 63.69 34.35 -54.27
CA ARG A 828 64.43 34.16 -55.54
C ARG A 828 65.45 35.30 -55.71
N THR A 829 66.71 35.02 -56.02
CA THR A 829 67.77 36.06 -56.17
C THR A 829 68.35 36.15 -57.59
N LEU A 830 68.51 37.38 -58.08
CA LEU A 830 69.28 37.82 -59.26
C LEU A 830 70.46 38.72 -58.77
N THR A 831 71.69 38.60 -59.30
CA THR A 831 72.91 39.24 -58.75
C THR A 831 73.64 40.22 -59.69
N THR A 832 74.36 41.21 -59.13
CA THR A 832 75.49 41.97 -59.74
C THR A 832 76.54 42.41 -58.66
N PRO A 833 77.82 42.72 -59.01
CA PRO A 833 79.01 42.22 -58.28
C PRO A 833 80.10 43.23 -57.81
N ARG A 834 81.13 42.67 -57.12
CA ARG A 834 82.53 43.14 -56.79
C ARG A 834 82.68 44.10 -55.60
N GLY A 835 83.71 44.05 -54.75
CA GLY A 835 85.05 43.44 -54.83
C GLY A 835 85.79 43.46 -53.45
N PRO A 836 87.13 43.43 -53.40
CA PRO A 836 87.89 42.40 -52.67
C PRO A 836 88.71 42.92 -51.48
N PHE A 837 89.06 42.06 -50.51
CA PHE A 837 90.41 41.99 -49.94
C PHE A 837 90.63 40.67 -49.17
N GLU A 838 91.78 40.06 -49.45
CA GLU A 838 92.36 38.80 -48.93
C GLU A 838 92.77 38.96 -47.43
N ILE A 839 93.04 37.94 -46.60
CA ILE A 839 94.05 36.86 -46.71
C ILE A 839 93.71 35.73 -45.68
N PRO A 840 93.94 34.43 -46.00
CA PRO A 840 93.76 33.24 -45.12
C PRO A 840 95.13 32.70 -44.58
N PRO A 841 95.30 31.43 -44.15
CA PRO A 841 94.60 30.59 -43.17
C PRO A 841 95.58 30.00 -42.12
N THR A 842 95.09 29.31 -41.07
CA THR A 842 95.79 28.09 -40.60
C THR A 842 94.80 27.04 -40.06
N PRO A 843 95.04 25.74 -40.32
CA PRO A 843 94.05 24.67 -40.15
C PRO A 843 94.37 23.73 -38.97
N SER A 844 93.33 23.20 -38.33
CA SER A 844 93.42 21.90 -37.63
C SER A 844 92.07 21.19 -37.74
N ARG A 845 92.06 20.14 -38.58
CA ARG A 845 91.00 19.13 -38.73
C ARG A 845 91.03 18.13 -37.54
N PRO A 846 90.31 16.99 -37.57
CA PRO A 846 88.88 16.82 -37.27
C PRO A 846 88.68 15.69 -36.22
N ARG A 847 87.46 15.44 -35.76
CA ARG A 847 87.00 14.14 -35.22
C ARG A 847 85.48 14.19 -35.15
N GLU A 848 84.80 13.69 -36.17
CA GLU A 848 84.22 12.33 -36.21
C GLU A 848 83.04 12.13 -35.25
N ALA A 849 81.83 12.35 -35.79
CA ALA A 849 80.72 11.41 -35.69
C ALA A 849 80.90 10.35 -36.84
N PRO A 850 80.07 9.31 -37.03
CA PRO A 850 78.82 8.93 -36.36
C PRO A 850 78.69 7.39 -36.14
N LEU A 851 77.53 6.91 -35.69
CA LEU A 851 76.73 5.82 -36.31
C LEU A 851 75.91 5.05 -35.27
N GLY A 852 74.64 4.80 -35.61
CA GLY A 852 73.78 3.88 -34.86
C GLY A 852 72.28 3.92 -35.15
N LEU A 853 71.86 3.94 -36.41
CA LEU A 853 70.62 3.25 -36.84
C LEU A 853 70.97 1.74 -36.86
N PRO A 854 70.07 0.76 -36.59
CA PRO A 854 68.74 0.66 -37.23
C PRO A 854 67.68 -0.10 -36.42
N TRP A 855 66.41 -0.09 -36.83
CA TRP A 855 65.51 -1.28 -36.82
C TRP A 855 64.29 -0.91 -37.67
N LEU A 856 64.19 -1.44 -38.89
CA LEU A 856 62.92 -1.84 -39.45
C LEU A 856 63.14 -2.81 -40.61
N ALA A 857 62.36 -3.87 -40.54
CA ALA A 857 62.07 -4.84 -41.57
C ALA A 857 63.14 -5.92 -41.85
N ALA A 858 63.23 -6.82 -40.87
CA ALA A 858 62.96 -8.21 -41.19
C ALA A 858 61.61 -8.30 -41.94
N LEU A 859 61.67 -8.46 -43.26
CA LEU A 859 60.66 -9.10 -44.12
C LEU A 859 61.18 -9.07 -45.56
N GLY A 860 61.81 -10.17 -45.96
CA GLY A 860 62.42 -10.31 -47.29
C GLY A 860 63.22 -11.60 -47.47
N ALA A 861 63.45 -12.36 -46.42
CA ALA A 861 63.88 -13.75 -46.52
C ALA A 861 62.64 -14.63 -46.73
N THR A 862 62.24 -14.82 -48.00
CA THR A 862 61.64 -16.06 -48.58
C THR A 862 60.94 -15.73 -49.90
N ALA A 863 61.67 -15.23 -50.91
CA ALA A 863 61.16 -15.15 -52.28
C ALA A 863 62.25 -15.26 -53.37
N PHE A 864 63.32 -16.01 -53.11
CA PHE A 864 64.36 -16.31 -54.12
C PHE A 864 64.55 -17.80 -54.45
N ALA A 865 63.61 -18.66 -54.03
CA ALA A 865 63.67 -20.10 -54.31
C ALA A 865 62.77 -20.59 -55.47
N LEU A 866 61.86 -19.79 -56.05
CA LEU A 866 60.84 -20.38 -56.96
C LEU A 866 60.54 -19.64 -58.29
N PHE A 867 61.29 -18.60 -58.67
CA PHE A 867 61.10 -17.95 -59.98
C PHE A 867 62.29 -18.11 -60.94
N GLY A 868 61.98 -18.58 -62.15
CA GLY A 868 62.91 -19.02 -63.19
C GLY A 868 63.71 -17.94 -63.92
N ARG A 869 64.74 -18.42 -64.63
CA ARG A 869 65.93 -17.72 -65.17
C ARG A 869 65.70 -16.47 -66.03
N LYS A 870 64.49 -16.20 -66.56
CA LYS A 870 64.25 -15.08 -67.50
C LYS A 870 63.64 -13.81 -66.88
N ARG A 871 63.36 -13.76 -65.57
CA ARG A 871 62.95 -12.53 -64.88
C ARG A 871 63.91 -12.07 -63.76
N ARG A 872 65.04 -12.77 -63.59
CA ARG A 872 66.15 -12.38 -62.68
C ARG A 872 67.12 -11.36 -63.31
N LEU A 873 67.08 -11.17 -64.63
CA LEU A 873 67.94 -10.21 -65.34
C LEU A 873 67.46 -8.75 -65.25
N ALA A 874 66.17 -8.49 -65.05
CA ALA A 874 65.67 -7.11 -64.94
C ALA A 874 65.99 -6.47 -63.57
N LEU A 875 66.08 -7.26 -62.50
CA LEU A 875 66.39 -6.77 -61.15
C LEU A 875 67.90 -6.59 -60.90
N LEU A 876 68.75 -7.32 -61.65
CA LEU A 876 70.20 -7.17 -61.64
C LEU A 876 70.69 -6.04 -62.57
N PHE A 877 69.91 -5.65 -63.59
CA PHE A 877 70.22 -4.50 -64.45
C PHE A 877 69.99 -3.15 -63.75
N VAL A 878 69.06 -3.10 -62.78
CA VAL A 878 68.81 -1.89 -61.97
C VAL A 878 69.86 -1.71 -60.86
N ILE A 879 70.47 -2.80 -60.39
CA ILE A 879 71.53 -2.76 -59.36
C ILE A 879 72.94 -2.62 -60.00
N ALA A 880 73.12 -2.99 -61.28
CA ALA A 880 74.39 -2.89 -62.02
C ALA A 880 74.67 -1.51 -62.67
N ILE A 881 73.71 -0.59 -62.72
CA ILE A 881 73.95 0.79 -63.17
C ILE A 881 74.51 1.68 -62.03
N LEU A 882 74.42 1.21 -60.78
CA LEU A 882 74.77 2.02 -59.60
C LEU A 882 76.23 1.91 -59.14
N LEU A 883 77.10 1.15 -59.82
CA LEU A 883 78.48 0.88 -59.35
C LEU A 883 79.54 0.82 -60.48
N THR A 884 79.62 1.85 -61.34
CA THR A 884 80.82 2.09 -62.17
C THR A 884 81.37 3.49 -62.00
N TRP A 885 82.44 3.56 -61.20
CA TRP A 885 83.65 4.37 -61.34
C TRP A 885 83.57 5.91 -61.25
N VAL A 886 84.15 6.35 -60.13
CA VAL A 886 84.93 7.58 -59.92
C VAL A 886 85.94 7.78 -61.06
N ALA A 887 85.96 8.97 -61.68
CA ALA A 887 87.13 9.87 -61.77
C ALA A 887 87.05 10.90 -62.91
N CYS A 888 87.64 12.06 -62.63
CA CYS A 888 88.14 13.12 -63.51
C CYS A 888 87.18 14.20 -64.03
N GLY A 889 87.51 15.45 -63.66
CA GLY A 889 87.62 16.50 -64.67
C GLY A 889 86.95 17.82 -64.35
N GLY A 890 87.73 18.76 -63.80
CA GLY A 890 87.86 20.10 -64.41
C GLY A 890 86.72 21.11 -64.26
N GLY A 891 87.01 22.12 -63.45
CA GLY A 891 86.54 23.51 -63.48
C GLY A 891 85.48 23.96 -64.50
N GLY A 892 84.41 24.55 -63.96
CA GLY A 892 83.47 25.38 -64.70
C GLY A 892 82.43 25.98 -63.77
N SER A 893 82.73 27.14 -63.20
CA SER A 893 81.80 27.90 -62.34
C SER A 893 80.51 28.24 -63.08
N SER A 894 79.39 27.64 -62.68
CA SER A 894 78.04 28.14 -62.95
C SER A 894 77.30 28.29 -61.63
N VAL A 895 76.73 29.47 -61.42
CA VAL A 895 76.03 29.88 -60.19
C VAL A 895 74.76 29.05 -60.00
N PRO A 896 74.47 28.46 -58.83
CA PRO A 896 73.19 27.80 -58.60
C PRO A 896 72.08 28.85 -58.59
N HIS A 897 71.07 28.67 -59.43
CA HIS A 897 69.78 29.32 -59.24
C HIS A 897 69.14 28.67 -58.01
N SER A 898 68.84 29.43 -56.95
CA SER A 898 67.97 28.93 -55.88
C SER A 898 66.52 29.11 -56.34
N PRO A 899 65.76 28.02 -56.61
CA PRO A 899 64.35 28.16 -56.93
C PRO A 899 63.63 28.52 -55.63
N GLY A 900 63.45 29.81 -55.32
CA GLY A 900 62.69 30.23 -54.14
C GLY A 900 61.35 29.48 -54.01
N THR A 901 60.82 29.37 -52.80
CA THR A 901 59.68 28.50 -52.43
C THR A 901 58.62 28.42 -53.55
N PRO A 902 58.25 27.23 -54.03
CA PRO A 902 57.37 27.12 -55.19
C PRO A 902 56.00 27.78 -54.95
N PRO A 903 55.42 28.46 -55.95
CA PRO A 903 54.08 29.01 -55.83
C PRO A 903 53.04 27.89 -55.80
N GLY A 904 52.02 28.03 -54.97
CA GLY A 904 51.02 27.01 -54.75
C GLY A 904 50.25 27.21 -53.45
N THR A 905 49.17 26.44 -53.28
CA THR A 905 48.44 26.37 -52.01
C THR A 905 48.84 25.11 -51.27
N TYR A 906 49.31 25.28 -50.03
CA TYR A 906 49.83 24.24 -49.16
C TYR A 906 48.97 24.16 -47.91
N THR A 907 48.84 22.95 -47.35
CA THR A 907 48.12 22.72 -46.10
C THR A 907 49.14 22.53 -44.99
N LEU A 908 49.25 23.51 -44.09
CA LEU A 908 50.02 23.37 -42.86
C LEU A 908 49.18 22.60 -41.85
N THR A 909 49.77 21.58 -41.23
CA THR A 909 49.15 20.86 -40.11
C THR A 909 49.83 21.30 -38.82
N LEU A 910 49.06 21.93 -37.94
CA LEU A 910 49.49 22.31 -36.59
C LEU A 910 48.99 21.24 -35.62
N THR A 911 49.89 20.58 -34.93
CA THR A 911 49.58 19.47 -34.04
C THR A 911 49.99 19.82 -32.61
N GLY A 912 49.09 19.58 -31.67
CA GLY A 912 49.37 19.63 -30.24
C GLY A 912 49.28 18.22 -29.66
N THR A 913 50.27 17.83 -28.86
CA THR A 913 50.30 16.52 -28.18
C THR A 913 50.58 16.66 -26.70
N SER A 914 49.86 15.89 -25.87
CA SER A 914 50.11 15.78 -24.43
C SER A 914 49.76 14.37 -23.95
N GLY A 915 50.77 13.59 -23.56
CA GLY A 915 50.59 12.17 -23.26
C GLY A 915 50.02 11.41 -24.47
N ALA A 916 48.84 10.80 -24.30
CA ALA A 916 48.12 10.08 -25.36
C ALA A 916 47.16 10.97 -26.18
N LEU A 917 46.92 12.22 -25.77
CA LEU A 917 46.04 13.15 -26.47
C LEU A 917 46.81 13.86 -27.59
N ALA A 918 46.23 13.86 -28.79
CA ALA A 918 46.78 14.51 -29.97
C ALA A 918 45.66 15.16 -30.79
N HIS A 919 45.73 16.47 -30.94
CA HIS A 919 44.80 17.25 -31.76
C HIS A 919 45.55 17.95 -32.87
N SER A 920 44.94 18.05 -34.05
CA SER A 920 45.53 18.75 -35.19
C SER A 920 44.50 19.65 -35.86
N ILE A 921 44.96 20.80 -36.31
CA ILE A 921 44.20 21.70 -37.19
C ILE A 921 45.00 21.97 -38.46
N THR A 922 44.31 22.33 -39.52
CA THR A 922 44.93 22.68 -40.79
C THR A 922 44.79 24.17 -41.08
N VAL A 923 45.86 24.77 -41.61
CA VAL A 923 45.91 26.17 -42.05
C VAL A 923 46.29 26.19 -43.52
N SER A 924 45.51 26.91 -44.34
CA SER A 924 45.81 27.04 -45.77
C SER A 924 46.85 28.14 -46.01
N LEU A 925 47.98 27.80 -46.62
CA LEU A 925 49.06 28.71 -46.94
C LEU A 925 49.23 28.84 -48.45
N THR A 926 48.96 30.01 -49.02
CA THR A 926 49.16 30.28 -50.45
C THR A 926 50.46 31.05 -50.66
N VAL A 927 51.40 30.47 -51.41
CA VAL A 927 52.63 31.15 -51.86
C VAL A 927 52.41 31.63 -53.29
N ASN A 928 52.52 32.95 -53.50
CA ASN A 928 52.43 33.60 -54.81
C ASN A 928 53.78 33.69 -55.51
#